data_AF-A0A6J7DJ40-F1
#
_entry.id   AF-A0A6J7DJ40-F1
#
_cell.length_a   1.000
_cell.length_b   1.000
_cell.length_c   1.000
_cell.angle_alpha   90.00
_cell.angle_beta   90.00
_cell.angle_gamma   90.00
#
_symmetry.space_group_name_H-M   'P 1'
#
loop_
_entity.id
_entity.type
_entity.pdbx_description
1 polymer ?
#
loop_
_entity_poly.entity_id
_entity_poly.type
_entity_poly.pdbx_seq_one_letter_code
_entity_poly.pdbx_strand_id
1 'polypeptide(L)'
;MGRRRSIWGIGTVVGILVGGLGGAVLGGQSAGAVSPSSTPSWARQFGTSESDSAIDVAVARNGTVYSVGYTAGSLSGTGAGNADVWVSRHNPSGSRRWTKQFGTPGIEYVYGVAVSARNEIYVVGGSEGSLVGTNVNTAFTDAFIAKFDSNGRRKWTRQIASSNGGDDEARSVAVNSAGEVYVGGTTTGDLTGPGANQGNTDLWVARFDRNGNRSWLAQYGTDQIDMVHNLAVSPAGAIHLVGETEGSLPGTAANQGGFDFFVVSYDRSGNRQTNLQWGTPEADSLSGVAVGTGGELYVTGWTEGTLPEAVSAGGRDGVLARIDLTPSPSFTWEHQIGSDLSDEWSDVVVRGTNVFVTGSTVGSLAEPSAGGYDIINARYSTTGQRKWIDQVGSTQFDDSNAIAVSSRGDLYLAAQTEGVLGTATSGNADAVVLKYTASRNAMWVSQLGNSGNEYFYGIAAASNGTTWSVGAIGGPGWGGADGDVDVLAAKHDSAGNDPLVVRFGTTESDYANGAAAGPAGSVVIVGSTQGDLAETNGGSSLGDTDGFVTMLDSSGAVVWTRQIGSIYSDSLNAVAVSSRGDIYVTGTVGGAVEGLAWSGDSDVIVAKYNRYGTRKWIRQAGTAEADYANGIGVARNGSVYVAGGTEGSFSSTPATGTRLPMLLRYDSNGNRKWGRQYSAGSGAGDFSSIAVTPGGDVYAGGTTSGSVQAGVANQGIRDLFVVRVDRNGNMRWARQYGTAGSDRVYGVAVRPNGTVTVVGTTEGALGTSETFLGANPAAGDDDIVLMRFDRNGRRTVLRQWGTSEFDEATAVAVVPNGTVYVGGSTAGALGELNAGDMDAVTIRFPA
;
A
#
# COMPACT_ATOMS: atom_id res chain seq x y z
N MET A 1 -30.61 0.27 -1.73
CA MET A 1 -30.14 -0.51 -2.89
C MET A 1 -29.28 0.38 -3.78
N GLY A 2 -28.07 0.69 -3.32
CA GLY A 2 -26.98 1.19 -4.16
C GLY A 2 -25.94 0.07 -4.31
N ARG A 3 -25.00 0.21 -5.25
CA ARG A 3 -23.83 -0.68 -5.35
C ARG A 3 -22.64 0.03 -4.70
N ARG A 4 -21.99 -0.57 -3.69
CA ARG A 4 -20.60 -0.19 -3.34
C ARG A 4 -19.76 -0.42 -4.62
N ARG A 5 -18.96 0.56 -5.05
CA ARG A 5 -17.78 0.30 -5.90
C ARG A 5 -16.66 -0.01 -4.91
N SER A 6 -16.12 -1.23 -4.94
CA SER A 6 -14.99 -1.60 -4.09
C SER A 6 -13.71 -0.99 -4.65
N ILE A 7 -13.12 -0.03 -3.94
CA ILE A 7 -11.78 0.43 -4.21
C ILE A 7 -10.84 -0.54 -3.46
N TRP A 8 -9.85 -1.08 -4.17
CA TRP A 8 -8.85 -1.98 -3.57
C TRP A 8 -7.75 -1.18 -2.90
N GLY A 9 -7.09 -1.74 -1.88
CA GLY A 9 -6.05 -1.03 -1.13
C GLY A 9 -4.64 -1.59 -1.23
N ILE A 10 -3.68 -0.66 -1.16
CA ILE A 10 -2.44 -0.60 -1.93
C ILE A 10 -1.32 -0.16 -1.03
N GLY A 11 -0.96 -1.04 -0.14
CA GLY A 11 -0.07 -0.64 0.89
C GLY A 11 1.34 -0.31 0.43
N THR A 12 2.10 0.13 1.41
CA THR A 12 3.44 0.65 1.25
C THR A 12 4.52 0.07 2.11
N VAL A 13 5.67 0.52 1.66
CA VAL A 13 6.96 0.06 1.94
C VAL A 13 7.78 1.23 2.45
N VAL A 14 8.56 1.06 3.50
CA VAL A 14 9.80 1.85 3.54
C VAL A 14 11.00 1.08 4.02
N GLY A 15 11.97 0.96 3.11
CA GLY A 15 13.36 0.68 3.42
C GLY A 15 14.09 1.84 4.09
N ILE A 16 14.70 1.52 5.23
CA ILE A 16 15.39 2.48 6.09
C ILE A 16 16.87 2.18 6.12
N LEU A 17 17.66 3.24 6.15
CA LEU A 17 19.09 3.10 6.24
C LEU A 17 19.70 4.21 7.10
N VAL A 18 20.30 3.79 8.22
CA VAL A 18 21.13 4.61 9.12
C VAL A 18 22.42 3.81 9.38
N GLY A 19 23.58 4.47 9.28
CA GLY A 19 24.86 3.88 9.65
C GLY A 19 25.14 4.06 11.15
N GLY A 20 25.76 3.07 11.79
CA GLY A 20 26.15 3.13 13.20
C GLY A 20 27.64 3.41 13.41
N LEU A 21 28.00 3.82 14.62
CA LEU A 21 29.35 3.70 15.19
C LEU A 21 29.26 3.22 16.64
N GLY A 22 30.38 2.71 17.15
CA GLY A 22 30.45 1.94 18.40
C GLY A 22 30.04 2.70 19.68
N GLY A 23 29.59 1.94 20.67
CA GLY A 23 29.22 2.45 22.00
C GLY A 23 30.15 1.98 23.11
N ALA A 24 29.68 2.09 24.35
CA ALA A 24 30.29 1.51 25.54
C ALA A 24 29.19 1.06 26.53
N VAL A 25 29.50 0.09 27.38
CA VAL A 25 28.64 -0.40 28.47
C VAL A 25 29.21 0.08 29.80
N LEU A 26 28.36 0.53 30.74
CA LEU A 26 28.44 0.26 32.19
C LEU A 26 27.38 1.03 32.99
N GLY A 27 27.03 0.49 34.17
CA GLY A 27 26.33 1.22 35.24
C GLY A 27 24.80 1.24 35.12
N GLY A 28 24.12 0.57 36.05
CA GLY A 28 22.67 0.68 36.23
C GLY A 28 22.30 1.15 37.63
N GLN A 29 21.17 1.85 37.76
CA GLN A 29 20.35 1.98 38.96
C GLN A 29 18.90 2.31 38.54
N SER A 30 17.94 2.11 39.44
CA SER A 30 16.50 2.25 39.12
C SER A 30 16.04 3.69 38.95
N ALA A 31 15.25 3.95 37.90
CA ALA A 31 14.42 5.15 37.76
C ALA A 31 13.01 4.75 37.31
N GLY A 32 12.00 5.53 37.69
CA GLY A 32 10.58 5.16 37.55
C GLY A 32 10.09 5.08 36.10
N ALA A 33 9.04 4.29 35.88
CA ALA A 33 8.33 4.27 34.62
C ALA A 33 7.68 5.62 34.35
N VAL A 34 8.27 6.41 33.44
CA VAL A 34 7.54 7.48 32.76
C VAL A 34 6.49 6.76 31.92
N SER A 35 5.23 6.79 32.35
CA SER A 35 4.10 6.32 31.55
C SER A 35 3.83 7.36 30.47
N PRO A 36 4.17 7.08 29.20
CA PRO A 36 3.94 8.01 28.13
C PRO A 36 2.48 7.82 27.67
N SER A 37 1.50 8.10 28.55
CA SER A 37 0.08 7.64 28.50
C SER A 37 -1.03 8.64 29.00
N SER A 38 -1.98 9.10 28.15
CA SER A 38 -3.33 9.63 28.50
C SER A 38 -4.22 10.00 27.27
N THR A 39 -4.52 11.28 26.99
CA THR A 39 -5.61 11.75 26.11
C THR A 39 -5.14 12.56 24.87
N PRO A 40 -4.98 11.97 23.65
CA PRO A 40 -4.41 12.50 22.37
C PRO A 40 -4.64 13.95 21.83
N SER A 41 -4.26 14.27 20.56
CA SER A 41 -4.18 15.68 20.06
C SER A 41 -4.25 16.05 18.55
N TRP A 42 -4.94 17.13 18.17
CA TRP A 42 -4.77 17.88 16.87
C TRP A 42 -5.35 17.19 15.60
N ALA A 43 -5.44 17.88 14.45
CA ALA A 43 -5.98 17.39 13.15
C ALA A 43 -5.30 18.10 11.91
N ARG A 44 -5.88 18.17 10.67
CA ARG A 44 -5.63 19.19 9.57
C ARG A 44 -6.01 18.91 8.07
N GLN A 45 -7.33 18.89 7.84
CA GLN A 45 -8.18 18.96 6.63
C GLN A 45 -7.94 19.77 5.34
N PHE A 46 -8.79 19.42 4.36
CA PHE A 46 -9.36 20.06 3.15
C PHE A 46 -10.66 19.30 2.75
N GLY A 47 -11.73 19.93 2.22
CA GLY A 47 -13.04 19.38 1.72
C GLY A 47 -13.57 20.14 0.46
N THR A 48 -14.40 19.61 -0.49
CA THR A 48 -14.94 20.31 -1.73
C THR A 48 -16.03 19.53 -2.58
N SER A 49 -17.15 20.15 -3.02
CA SER A 49 -18.53 19.57 -3.25
C SER A 49 -18.95 18.28 -4.01
N GLU A 50 -18.11 17.36 -4.48
CA GLU A 50 -18.60 16.09 -5.08
C GLU A 50 -17.64 14.92 -4.71
N SER A 51 -17.64 13.71 -5.31
CA SER A 51 -17.02 12.49 -4.73
C SER A 51 -15.58 12.05 -5.05
N ASP A 52 -14.70 12.11 -4.03
CA ASP A 52 -13.25 11.87 -4.04
C ASP A 52 -12.88 10.49 -3.39
N SER A 53 -11.61 10.11 -3.02
CA SER A 53 -11.25 8.75 -2.46
C SER A 53 -9.86 8.57 -1.79
N ALA A 54 -9.54 7.59 -0.90
CA ALA A 54 -8.17 7.43 -0.33
C ALA A 54 -7.59 6.13 0.11
N ILE A 55 -6.26 6.05 -0.15
CA ILE A 55 -5.39 4.89 -0.10
C ILE A 55 -4.01 5.06 0.61
N ASP A 56 -2.86 5.46 0.00
CA ASP A 56 -1.46 5.42 0.57
C ASP A 56 -0.57 6.76 0.74
N VAL A 57 -0.14 7.27 1.92
CA VAL A 57 0.38 8.67 2.22
C VAL A 57 2.00 8.73 2.22
N ALA A 58 2.88 9.75 2.54
CA ALA A 58 4.34 9.79 2.11
C ALA A 58 5.67 10.03 2.98
N VAL A 59 5.77 10.69 4.16
CA VAL A 59 6.98 11.42 4.77
C VAL A 59 8.43 11.39 4.17
N ALA A 60 9.15 12.53 4.04
CA ALA A 60 10.58 12.59 3.60
C ALA A 60 11.62 12.26 4.61
N ARG A 61 12.89 12.01 4.24
CA ARG A 61 13.99 12.03 5.24
C ARG A 61 14.37 13.37 5.84
N ASN A 62 13.98 14.49 5.23
CA ASN A 62 13.85 15.76 5.97
C ASN A 62 12.40 16.02 6.47
N GLY A 63 11.51 15.04 6.29
CA GLY A 63 10.09 14.93 6.65
C GLY A 63 9.28 16.17 6.41
N THR A 64 9.68 16.92 5.41
CA THR A 64 8.74 17.71 4.65
C THR A 64 7.62 16.72 4.22
N VAL A 65 6.33 17.13 4.27
CA VAL A 65 5.01 16.46 4.16
C VAL A 65 4.27 16.81 2.74
N TYR A 66 3.47 15.99 1.99
CA TYR A 66 2.76 16.21 0.64
C TYR A 66 1.71 15.08 0.33
N SER A 67 0.55 15.30 -0.39
CA SER A 67 -0.61 14.40 -0.80
C SER A 67 -0.97 13.90 -2.25
N VAL A 68 -1.87 12.88 -2.44
CA VAL A 68 -2.64 12.37 -3.62
C VAL A 68 -4.05 11.85 -3.32
N GLY A 69 -5.01 11.89 -4.25
CA GLY A 69 -6.32 11.26 -4.30
C GLY A 69 -7.33 11.98 -5.22
N TYR A 70 -8.60 11.57 -5.39
CA TYR A 70 -9.54 12.17 -6.38
C TYR A 70 -10.22 13.55 -6.13
N THR A 71 -11.37 13.96 -6.77
CA THR A 71 -12.43 15.09 -6.68
C THR A 71 -13.86 14.50 -6.97
N ALA A 72 -14.98 15.24 -7.12
CA ALA A 72 -15.80 15.13 -8.36
C ALA A 72 -16.38 16.45 -8.94
N GLY A 73 -15.83 17.61 -8.54
CA GLY A 73 -15.66 18.78 -9.41
C GLY A 73 -14.24 19.40 -9.50
N SER A 74 -13.94 20.40 -8.67
CA SER A 74 -13.19 21.56 -9.14
C SER A 74 -12.34 22.24 -8.08
N LEU A 75 -11.49 21.47 -7.41
CA LEU A 75 -10.76 21.93 -6.23
C LEU A 75 -10.16 23.31 -6.40
N SER A 76 -9.68 23.66 -7.59
CA SER A 76 -8.64 24.64 -7.76
C SER A 76 -8.67 25.41 -9.11
N GLY A 77 -9.72 25.48 -9.91
CA GLY A 77 -9.84 26.37 -11.11
C GLY A 77 -9.69 25.74 -12.52
N THR A 78 -10.84 25.57 -13.19
CA THR A 78 -11.30 25.25 -14.59
C THR A 78 -10.68 24.05 -15.35
N GLY A 79 -11.38 22.95 -15.68
CA GLY A 79 -12.73 22.42 -15.28
C GLY A 79 -13.34 21.46 -16.32
N ALA A 80 -13.35 20.12 -16.09
CA ALA A 80 -13.22 19.20 -17.24
C ALA A 80 -13.45 17.66 -17.21
N GLY A 81 -13.67 16.91 -16.13
CA GLY A 81 -13.61 15.42 -16.15
C GLY A 81 -14.94 14.67 -16.14
N ASN A 82 -14.90 13.37 -15.87
CA ASN A 82 -15.59 12.91 -14.67
C ASN A 82 -14.59 12.80 -13.51
N ALA A 83 -13.25 12.71 -13.74
CA ALA A 83 -12.43 11.94 -12.81
C ALA A 83 -10.85 12.06 -12.58
N ASP A 84 -10.22 13.15 -12.06
CA ASP A 84 -8.74 13.37 -11.74
C ASP A 84 -8.10 13.26 -10.29
N VAL A 85 -6.77 13.49 -10.08
CA VAL A 85 -6.01 13.23 -8.78
C VAL A 85 -4.68 13.97 -8.43
N TRP A 86 -4.66 14.59 -7.24
CA TRP A 86 -3.61 15.29 -6.43
C TRP A 86 -2.10 15.09 -6.58
N VAL A 87 -1.40 16.21 -6.28
CA VAL A 87 -0.08 16.51 -5.66
C VAL A 87 -0.09 18.00 -5.19
N SER A 88 0.78 18.60 -4.31
CA SER A 88 0.87 20.09 -3.97
C SER A 88 1.94 20.64 -2.93
N ARG A 89 1.78 20.63 -1.56
CA ARG A 89 2.75 20.55 -0.38
C ARG A 89 2.11 20.93 1.01
N HIS A 90 2.72 21.70 1.97
CA HIS A 90 2.30 22.38 3.28
C HIS A 90 3.55 23.00 4.10
N ASN A 91 3.80 22.92 5.47
CA ASN A 91 5.19 23.04 6.12
C ASN A 91 5.85 21.84 7.03
N PRO A 92 6.62 21.82 8.20
CA PRO A 92 7.17 20.55 8.94
C PRO A 92 6.61 19.56 10.22
N SER A 93 5.44 19.10 10.88
CA SER A 93 3.87 18.97 10.99
C SER A 93 2.63 20.00 11.48
N GLY A 94 2.30 21.30 11.12
CA GLY A 94 1.09 21.85 10.37
C GLY A 94 0.90 22.97 9.19
N SER A 95 1.69 24.01 8.72
CA SER A 95 1.27 25.43 8.19
C SER A 95 1.04 25.96 6.63
N ARG A 96 0.16 27.00 6.22
CA ARG A 96 -0.75 27.36 4.96
C ARG A 96 -0.45 28.45 3.85
N ARG A 97 -0.40 28.03 2.53
CA ARG A 97 0.41 28.60 1.37
C ARG A 97 0.23 28.12 -0.21
N TRP A 98 -0.96 28.01 -0.93
CA TRP A 98 -1.43 28.01 -2.45
C TRP A 98 -1.30 26.93 -3.69
N THR A 99 -2.36 26.38 -4.42
CA THR A 99 -2.44 24.98 -5.11
C THR A 99 -2.32 24.62 -6.68
N LYS A 100 -3.10 23.69 -7.39
CA LYS A 100 -2.63 22.54 -8.31
C LYS A 100 -3.20 22.07 -9.73
N GLN A 101 -3.74 20.82 -9.91
CA GLN A 101 -4.73 20.21 -10.90
C GLN A 101 -4.54 19.69 -12.35
N PHE A 102 -5.07 18.47 -12.75
CA PHE A 102 -4.58 17.65 -13.93
C PHE A 102 -5.43 16.52 -14.69
N GLY A 103 -5.77 16.65 -16.06
CA GLY A 103 -6.02 15.72 -17.34
C GLY A 103 -6.55 16.20 -18.85
N THR A 104 -7.72 15.85 -19.48
CA THR A 104 -8.60 16.45 -20.65
C THR A 104 -10.21 16.31 -20.81
N PRO A 105 -10.96 15.15 -20.94
CA PRO A 105 -12.26 14.76 -20.20
C PRO A 105 -12.76 13.21 -20.01
N GLY A 106 -12.51 12.45 -18.89
CA GLY A 106 -12.73 10.94 -18.75
C GLY A 106 -12.93 10.27 -17.31
N ILE A 107 -12.50 9.02 -16.97
CA ILE A 107 -12.35 8.36 -15.59
C ILE A 107 -11.08 7.51 -15.33
N GLU A 108 -10.55 7.54 -14.09
CA GLU A 108 -9.29 6.90 -13.63
C GLU A 108 -9.38 6.00 -12.35
N TYR A 109 -8.26 5.41 -11.85
CA TYR A 109 -8.12 4.47 -10.68
C TYR A 109 -6.81 4.61 -9.79
N VAL A 110 -6.93 4.74 -8.43
CA VAL A 110 -6.14 5.65 -7.51
C VAL A 110 -5.68 4.97 -6.26
N TYR A 111 -4.44 5.23 -5.82
CA TYR A 111 -3.84 4.72 -4.60
C TYR A 111 -2.64 5.42 -3.78
N GLY A 112 -2.07 6.65 -3.94
CA GLY A 112 -1.06 7.34 -3.02
C GLY A 112 0.34 8.00 -3.43
N VAL A 113 1.47 7.89 -2.65
CA VAL A 113 2.70 8.81 -2.64
C VAL A 113 4.08 8.49 -1.84
N ALA A 114 5.35 8.75 -2.25
CA ALA A 114 6.61 8.47 -1.42
C ALA A 114 7.72 9.55 -1.18
N VAL A 115 9.03 9.28 -1.40
CA VAL A 115 10.23 10.19 -1.48
C VAL A 115 11.50 9.44 -1.79
N SER A 116 12.18 9.82 -2.88
CA SER A 116 13.49 9.26 -3.17
C SER A 116 14.54 9.77 -2.20
N ALA A 117 15.65 9.06 -2.15
CA ALA A 117 16.78 9.45 -1.34
C ALA A 117 17.64 10.62 -1.89
N ARG A 118 16.94 11.65 -2.37
CA ARG A 118 17.44 12.96 -2.81
C ARG A 118 16.34 14.00 -2.96
N ASN A 119 15.13 13.76 -2.42
CA ASN A 119 13.87 14.46 -2.71
C ASN A 119 13.01 13.63 -3.69
N GLU A 120 12.39 14.25 -4.70
CA GLU A 120 11.96 13.63 -5.97
C GLU A 120 10.52 13.08 -6.16
N ILE A 121 9.52 13.93 -6.50
CA ILE A 121 8.08 13.60 -6.82
C ILE A 121 7.84 12.56 -7.93
N TYR A 122 7.82 11.26 -7.70
CA TYR A 122 7.75 10.27 -8.78
C TYR A 122 6.36 9.91 -9.41
N VAL A 123 5.48 10.85 -9.82
CA VAL A 123 4.01 10.69 -10.23
C VAL A 123 3.67 9.35 -10.97
N VAL A 124 2.65 8.50 -10.65
CA VAL A 124 2.21 7.22 -11.31
C VAL A 124 0.75 6.64 -11.04
N GLY A 125 -0.01 6.05 -12.01
CA GLY A 125 -1.39 5.43 -11.89
C GLY A 125 -2.09 4.93 -13.20
N GLY A 126 -3.40 4.53 -13.26
CA GLY A 126 -4.25 4.10 -14.45
C GLY A 126 -5.68 4.72 -14.66
N SER A 127 -6.26 4.77 -15.91
CA SER A 127 -6.67 6.08 -16.49
C SER A 127 -7.59 6.49 -17.75
N GLU A 128 -8.56 5.89 -18.48
CA GLU A 128 -9.14 6.38 -19.84
C GLU A 128 -8.44 7.31 -20.98
N GLY A 129 -7.32 8.09 -20.88
CA GLY A 129 -6.78 9.10 -21.90
C GLY A 129 -5.30 9.64 -21.76
N SER A 130 -4.75 10.75 -22.36
CA SER A 130 -3.26 11.12 -22.32
C SER A 130 -2.64 12.25 -21.40
N LEU A 131 -1.96 13.34 -21.85
CA LEU A 131 -1.50 14.46 -20.95
C LEU A 131 -1.49 15.98 -21.40
N VAL A 132 -2.44 16.62 -22.12
CA VAL A 132 -2.43 17.93 -22.91
C VAL A 132 -1.22 18.23 -23.86
N GLY A 133 -1.25 17.83 -25.16
CA GLY A 133 -0.15 18.01 -26.16
C GLY A 133 0.23 17.00 -27.31
N THR A 134 -0.15 15.69 -27.39
CA THR A 134 0.18 14.73 -28.51
C THR A 134 -0.74 13.53 -28.94
N ASN A 135 -1.17 12.49 -28.15
CA ASN A 135 -1.13 11.08 -28.69
C ASN A 135 -2.09 9.85 -28.38
N VAL A 136 -3.10 9.80 -27.49
CA VAL A 136 -3.82 8.51 -27.11
C VAL A 136 -4.92 7.95 -28.05
N ASN A 137 -5.24 6.64 -27.91
CA ASN A 137 -6.44 6.06 -27.24
C ASN A 137 -6.80 4.64 -27.81
N THR A 138 -6.99 3.55 -27.03
CA THR A 138 -7.04 2.13 -27.52
C THR A 138 -7.76 1.01 -26.68
N ALA A 139 -8.40 1.28 -25.53
CA ALA A 139 -9.03 0.35 -24.57
C ALA A 139 -9.90 1.02 -23.45
N PHE A 140 -9.41 1.16 -22.19
CA PHE A 140 -10.10 1.74 -21.00
C PHE A 140 -9.22 2.29 -19.79
N THR A 141 -7.95 1.87 -19.52
CA THR A 141 -7.13 2.21 -18.28
C THR A 141 -5.53 2.42 -18.22
N ASP A 142 -4.63 2.41 -19.24
CA ASP A 142 -3.11 2.57 -19.33
C ASP A 142 -2.22 3.15 -18.14
N ALA A 143 -0.89 2.86 -18.01
CA ALA A 143 0.02 3.23 -16.86
C ALA A 143 1.24 4.25 -16.94
N PHE A 144 1.95 4.64 -15.84
CA PHE A 144 2.70 5.95 -15.70
C PHE A 144 4.19 6.07 -15.12
N ILE A 145 5.27 6.70 -15.71
CA ILE A 145 6.74 6.44 -15.32
C ILE A 145 8.03 7.36 -15.62
N ALA A 146 8.12 8.69 -15.36
CA ALA A 146 9.23 9.63 -15.66
C ALA A 146 10.31 10.09 -14.59
N LYS A 147 10.40 11.41 -14.27
CA LYS A 147 11.26 12.22 -13.32
C LYS A 147 11.02 13.71 -13.70
N PHE A 148 10.99 14.71 -12.81
CA PHE A 148 11.29 16.14 -13.14
C PHE A 148 12.57 16.73 -12.48
N ASP A 149 12.67 17.66 -11.50
CA ASP A 149 13.96 18.11 -10.83
C ASP A 149 13.88 19.28 -9.80
N SER A 150 14.05 20.57 -10.19
CA SER A 150 14.43 21.69 -9.28
C SER A 150 13.79 23.10 -9.44
N ASN A 151 13.23 23.56 -10.57
CA ASN A 151 12.41 24.80 -10.64
C ASN A 151 11.26 24.86 -11.69
N GLY A 152 10.03 25.27 -11.29
CA GLY A 152 8.88 25.53 -12.21
C GLY A 152 7.51 24.98 -11.75
N ARG A 153 6.59 24.78 -12.71
CA ARG A 153 5.51 23.74 -12.73
C ARG A 153 6.06 22.48 -13.48
N ARG A 154 5.35 21.34 -13.65
CA ARG A 154 5.78 19.97 -14.17
C ARG A 154 6.93 20.00 -15.25
N LYS A 155 7.91 19.07 -15.37
CA LYS A 155 9.06 19.18 -16.35
C LYS A 155 9.77 17.85 -16.81
N TRP A 156 9.32 17.12 -17.84
CA TRP A 156 9.82 15.79 -18.30
C TRP A 156 8.54 15.01 -18.84
N THR A 157 8.35 13.66 -18.69
CA THR A 157 7.08 12.80 -18.81
C THR A 157 7.29 11.32 -19.36
N ARG A 158 6.36 10.34 -19.14
CA ARG A 158 6.22 8.90 -19.61
C ARG A 158 4.74 8.40 -19.83
N GLN A 159 4.43 7.07 -20.06
CA GLN A 159 3.09 6.42 -20.32
C GLN A 159 3.06 4.96 -20.97
N ILE A 160 2.58 3.80 -20.40
CA ILE A 160 2.57 2.37 -20.89
C ILE A 160 1.20 1.70 -21.14
N ALA A 161 1.09 0.68 -22.05
CA ALA A 161 -0.16 0.25 -22.73
C ALA A 161 -0.19 -1.20 -23.40
N SER A 162 -1.27 -2.03 -23.49
CA SER A 162 -1.68 -3.20 -24.41
C SER A 162 -1.14 -3.42 -25.86
N SER A 163 -1.85 -4.23 -26.67
CA SER A 163 -1.72 -4.36 -28.15
C SER A 163 -3.01 -4.71 -28.97
N ASN A 164 -4.20 -4.81 -28.34
CA ASN A 164 -5.44 -5.46 -28.84
C ASN A 164 -6.84 -4.99 -28.26
N GLY A 165 -6.95 -4.14 -27.21
CA GLY A 165 -8.18 -3.67 -26.50
C GLY A 165 -8.78 -4.55 -25.36
N GLY A 166 -8.93 -4.04 -24.11
CA GLY A 166 -9.37 -4.75 -22.86
C GLY A 166 -8.78 -4.12 -21.57
N ASP A 167 -8.76 -4.69 -20.35
CA ASP A 167 -8.77 -3.94 -19.06
C ASP A 167 -7.72 -4.29 -17.98
N ASP A 168 -7.15 -3.25 -17.35
CA ASP A 168 -5.97 -3.36 -16.52
C ASP A 168 -5.82 -2.26 -15.47
N GLU A 169 -4.99 -2.54 -14.47
CA GLU A 169 -5.33 -2.09 -13.13
C GLU A 169 -4.16 -2.33 -12.16
N ALA A 170 -3.51 -1.26 -11.69
CA ALA A 170 -2.31 -1.34 -10.87
C ALA A 170 -2.32 -0.38 -9.72
N ARG A 171 -1.66 -0.85 -8.69
CA ARG A 171 -1.98 -0.51 -7.36
C ARG A 171 -0.68 -0.14 -6.51
N SER A 172 0.36 -0.94 -6.14
CA SER A 172 1.72 -0.52 -5.54
C SER A 172 3.06 -0.37 -6.45
N VAL A 173 4.03 0.66 -6.45
CA VAL A 173 5.11 1.38 -7.36
C VAL A 173 6.64 1.41 -6.94
N ALA A 174 7.32 2.42 -6.35
CA ALA A 174 8.64 2.39 -5.61
C ALA A 174 9.92 3.31 -5.76
N VAL A 175 10.81 3.51 -4.71
CA VAL A 175 11.87 4.63 -4.62
C VAL A 175 13.30 4.62 -3.84
N ASN A 176 14.41 3.86 -4.10
CA ASN A 176 15.60 3.62 -3.15
C ASN A 176 17.09 4.22 -3.05
N SER A 177 18.21 3.53 -3.41
CA SER A 177 19.67 3.76 -3.11
C SER A 177 20.61 4.70 -3.94
N ALA A 178 21.03 4.59 -5.20
CA ALA A 178 21.66 5.59 -6.11
C ALA A 178 21.06 5.65 -7.56
N GLY A 179 19.78 6.02 -7.67
CA GLY A 179 18.85 6.03 -8.83
C GLY A 179 18.02 4.78 -9.15
N GLU A 180 18.69 3.63 -9.27
CA GLU A 180 18.38 2.18 -9.48
C GLU A 180 17.12 1.44 -8.88
N VAL A 181 16.18 1.01 -9.78
CA VAL A 181 14.75 0.52 -9.67
C VAL A 181 14.43 -1.03 -9.78
N TYR A 182 13.12 -1.43 -9.83
CA TYR A 182 12.33 -2.66 -10.22
C TYR A 182 10.87 -2.15 -10.47
N VAL A 183 10.00 -2.77 -11.30
CA VAL A 183 8.66 -2.20 -11.70
C VAL A 183 7.48 -3.26 -11.46
N GLY A 184 6.20 -3.26 -12.02
CA GLY A 184 5.01 -4.14 -11.59
C GLY A 184 3.44 -3.81 -11.64
N GLY A 185 2.54 -4.59 -12.36
CA GLY A 185 1.03 -4.67 -12.43
C GLY A 185 0.25 -5.81 -13.27
N THR A 186 -0.58 -5.57 -14.34
CA THR A 186 -1.87 -6.29 -14.80
C THR A 186 -2.34 -6.14 -16.33
N THR A 187 -3.44 -6.70 -16.93
CA THR A 187 -4.23 -6.50 -18.24
C THR A 187 -5.12 -7.62 -18.76
N THR A 188 -6.10 -7.30 -19.62
CA THR A 188 -6.69 -8.25 -20.60
C THR A 188 -5.99 -8.29 -21.99
N GLY A 189 -4.66 -7.99 -22.11
CA GLY A 189 -3.94 -7.72 -23.40
C GLY A 189 -2.40 -7.77 -23.64
N ASP A 190 -1.94 -7.74 -24.91
CA ASP A 190 -0.60 -8.24 -25.38
C ASP A 190 0.72 -7.52 -25.02
N LEU A 191 1.46 -8.07 -24.04
CA LEU A 191 2.82 -7.67 -23.61
C LEU A 191 3.96 -7.94 -24.57
N THR A 192 5.04 -7.14 -24.47
CA THR A 192 6.26 -7.40 -25.25
C THR A 192 7.59 -7.65 -24.54
N GLY A 193 7.75 -8.88 -24.04
CA GLY A 193 9.07 -9.49 -23.89
C GLY A 193 9.07 -10.99 -23.62
N PRO A 194 10.26 -11.58 -23.35
CA PRO A 194 10.58 -13.03 -23.15
C PRO A 194 9.64 -14.03 -22.37
N GLY A 195 8.32 -14.01 -22.50
CA GLY A 195 7.42 -14.92 -21.79
C GLY A 195 6.03 -14.93 -22.45
N ALA A 196 5.03 -15.49 -21.78
CA ALA A 196 3.63 -15.30 -22.11
C ALA A 196 2.74 -15.23 -20.84
N ASN A 197 1.77 -14.34 -20.79
CA ASN A 197 0.54 -14.47 -20.02
C ASN A 197 -0.41 -15.26 -20.93
N GLN A 198 -1.55 -15.76 -20.49
CA GLN A 198 -2.39 -16.59 -21.38
C GLN A 198 -3.92 -16.54 -21.12
N GLY A 199 -4.45 -15.65 -20.26
CA GLY A 199 -5.89 -15.55 -20.00
C GLY A 199 -6.29 -14.69 -18.78
N ASN A 200 -7.57 -14.64 -18.39
CA ASN A 200 -8.34 -13.42 -18.03
C ASN A 200 -7.72 -12.20 -17.27
N THR A 201 -6.54 -12.20 -16.61
CA THR A 201 -5.81 -11.00 -16.02
C THR A 201 -4.58 -11.39 -15.14
N ASP A 202 -3.29 -11.59 -15.63
CA ASP A 202 -1.79 -11.86 -15.19
C ASP A 202 -0.84 -10.72 -14.45
N LEU A 203 0.37 -10.96 -13.85
CA LEU A 203 1.08 -10.17 -12.77
C LEU A 203 2.40 -9.47 -13.08
N TRP A 204 2.76 -8.32 -12.47
CA TRP A 204 3.84 -7.35 -12.82
C TRP A 204 5.34 -7.31 -12.30
N VAL A 205 6.37 -6.86 -13.10
CA VAL A 205 7.69 -6.29 -12.61
C VAL A 205 8.65 -5.23 -13.42
N ALA A 206 8.41 -4.55 -14.59
CA ALA A 206 9.36 -3.80 -15.58
C ALA A 206 10.84 -3.64 -15.32
N ARG A 207 11.71 -3.65 -16.36
CA ARG A 207 12.86 -2.72 -16.41
C ARG A 207 12.52 -1.40 -16.97
N PHE A 208 12.87 -0.40 -16.18
CA PHE A 208 13.28 0.92 -16.60
C PHE A 208 14.67 1.28 -16.03
N ASP A 209 15.34 2.28 -16.61
CA ASP A 209 16.15 3.27 -15.91
C ASP A 209 15.79 4.68 -16.33
N ARG A 210 15.46 5.53 -15.34
CA ARG A 210 15.99 6.87 -14.99
C ARG A 210 16.52 7.84 -16.05
N ASN A 211 16.19 7.72 -17.33
CA ASN A 211 15.33 8.77 -17.89
C ASN A 211 13.86 8.30 -17.89
N GLY A 212 13.54 7.26 -17.10
CA GLY A 212 12.31 6.47 -17.07
C GLY A 212 12.27 5.31 -18.10
N ASN A 213 13.33 5.03 -18.85
CA ASN A 213 13.27 4.21 -20.09
C ASN A 213 13.51 2.66 -19.94
N ARG A 214 12.93 1.75 -20.77
CA ARG A 214 12.83 0.24 -20.67
C ARG A 214 13.89 -0.72 -21.34
N SER A 215 13.60 -1.98 -21.77
CA SER A 215 14.33 -2.73 -22.84
C SER A 215 13.89 -4.17 -23.33
N TRP A 216 13.01 -4.99 -22.68
CA TRP A 216 12.56 -6.41 -22.99
C TRP A 216 11.98 -7.24 -21.77
N LEU A 217 11.00 -6.69 -21.04
CA LEU A 217 9.91 -7.33 -20.23
C LEU A 217 10.19 -8.45 -19.12
N ALA A 218 9.22 -9.14 -18.41
CA ALA A 218 9.37 -10.09 -17.21
C ALA A 218 8.34 -11.31 -16.84
N GLN A 219 6.97 -11.35 -16.99
CA GLN A 219 5.82 -12.35 -17.05
C GLN A 219 5.62 -13.60 -16.15
N TYR A 220 4.39 -14.05 -15.73
CA TYR A 220 4.13 -15.27 -14.92
C TYR A 220 2.66 -15.95 -14.59
N GLY A 221 1.83 -16.68 -15.45
CA GLY A 221 0.54 -17.44 -15.05
C GLY A 221 0.09 -18.98 -15.31
N THR A 222 -1.22 -19.44 -15.42
CA THR A 222 -1.88 -20.77 -15.91
C THR A 222 -3.39 -21.08 -16.39
N ASP A 223 -4.57 -20.87 -15.76
CA ASP A 223 -5.95 -21.29 -16.27
C ASP A 223 -7.29 -20.43 -16.00
N GLN A 224 -7.54 -19.44 -15.07
CA GLN A 224 -8.77 -18.51 -15.06
C GLN A 224 -8.67 -16.93 -14.78
N ILE A 225 -9.16 -16.25 -13.69
CA ILE A 225 -9.40 -14.75 -13.58
C ILE A 225 -8.96 -13.98 -12.27
N ASP A 226 -8.08 -12.95 -12.27
CA ASP A 226 -7.37 -12.48 -11.03
C ASP A 226 -7.25 -10.94 -10.77
N MET A 227 -6.68 -10.53 -9.61
CA MET A 227 -6.52 -9.17 -8.98
C MET A 227 -5.47 -9.14 -7.84
N VAL A 228 -4.47 -8.23 -7.81
CA VAL A 228 -3.36 -8.21 -6.80
C VAL A 228 -2.83 -6.83 -6.60
N HIS A 229 -2.39 -6.61 -5.38
CA HIS A 229 -2.29 -5.30 -4.82
C HIS A 229 -0.89 -4.95 -4.24
N ASN A 230 0.18 -5.79 -4.27
CA ASN A 230 1.58 -5.42 -3.89
C ASN A 230 2.86 -6.18 -4.40
N LEU A 231 4.09 -5.79 -3.93
CA LEU A 231 5.50 -6.14 -4.35
C LEU A 231 6.58 -5.26 -3.68
N ALA A 232 7.59 -5.71 -2.90
CA ALA A 232 8.59 -4.77 -2.34
C ALA A 232 10.00 -5.25 -1.87
N VAL A 233 10.87 -4.33 -1.33
CA VAL A 233 12.36 -4.49 -1.12
C VAL A 233 13.05 -3.57 -0.02
N SER A 234 14.36 -3.65 0.39
CA SER A 234 15.15 -2.55 1.13
C SER A 234 16.68 -2.15 0.89
N PRO A 235 17.80 -2.85 1.31
CA PRO A 235 19.15 -3.10 0.56
C PRO A 235 19.78 -4.17 -0.56
N ALA A 236 19.67 -5.45 -1.18
CA ALA A 236 19.01 -6.87 -1.41
C ALA A 236 19.40 -7.35 -2.83
N GLY A 237 18.97 -8.50 -3.35
CA GLY A 237 19.75 -9.35 -4.27
C GLY A 237 19.90 -10.80 -3.78
N ALA A 238 19.78 -11.70 -4.76
CA ALA A 238 18.59 -12.58 -4.88
C ALA A 238 17.27 -11.77 -4.89
N ILE A 239 16.24 -12.26 -5.56
CA ILE A 239 15.15 -11.40 -6.07
C ILE A 239 13.97 -12.32 -6.44
N HIS A 240 12.73 -12.17 -5.94
CA HIS A 240 11.59 -13.13 -6.14
C HIS A 240 10.21 -12.52 -5.71
N LEU A 241 9.04 -13.07 -6.14
CA LEU A 241 7.69 -12.42 -6.35
C LEU A 241 6.41 -12.87 -5.47
N VAL A 242 5.14 -12.35 -5.54
CA VAL A 242 3.93 -12.70 -4.66
C VAL A 242 2.49 -12.14 -5.17
N GLY A 243 1.39 -12.89 -5.59
CA GLY A 243 0.00 -12.26 -5.89
C GLY A 243 -1.46 -12.90 -5.66
N GLU A 244 -2.26 -13.31 -6.68
CA GLU A 244 -3.70 -13.76 -6.78
C GLU A 244 -3.84 -14.55 -8.07
N THR A 245 -4.53 -15.70 -8.06
CA THR A 245 -4.24 -16.85 -8.98
C THR A 245 -5.30 -17.95 -9.30
N GLU A 246 -6.06 -17.95 -10.39
CA GLU A 246 -7.18 -18.91 -10.61
C GLU A 246 -6.97 -20.47 -10.76
N GLY A 247 -5.89 -21.03 -10.22
CA GLY A 247 -5.59 -22.46 -10.20
C GLY A 247 -4.09 -22.83 -10.04
N SER A 248 -3.45 -23.35 -11.11
CA SER A 248 -3.11 -24.78 -11.18
C SER A 248 -1.77 -25.24 -11.87
N LEU A 249 -0.91 -26.02 -11.19
CA LEU A 249 0.56 -25.93 -11.35
C LEU A 249 1.45 -27.23 -11.61
N PRO A 250 2.74 -27.07 -12.10
CA PRO A 250 3.94 -27.93 -11.82
C PRO A 250 5.13 -27.28 -10.98
N GLY A 251 5.82 -27.96 -10.00
CA GLY A 251 6.54 -27.38 -8.80
C GLY A 251 6.72 -28.02 -7.33
N THR A 252 6.00 -27.62 -6.21
CA THR A 252 5.52 -28.37 -4.97
C THR A 252 4.33 -27.76 -4.11
N ALA A 253 3.14 -28.40 -4.09
CA ALA A 253 1.85 -28.32 -3.33
C ALA A 253 0.59 -27.45 -3.72
N ALA A 254 -0.58 -27.73 -3.11
CA ALA A 254 -1.91 -27.94 -3.76
C ALA A 254 -3.10 -27.36 -3.00
N ASN A 255 -4.30 -27.33 -3.59
CA ASN A 255 -5.50 -26.88 -2.88
C ASN A 255 -6.59 -28.00 -2.79
N GLN A 256 -7.87 -27.67 -2.58
CA GLN A 256 -9.00 -28.56 -2.37
C GLN A 256 -10.30 -28.19 -3.15
N GLY A 257 -10.40 -27.04 -3.84
CA GLY A 257 -11.56 -26.71 -4.73
C GLY A 257 -11.84 -25.22 -4.91
N GLY A 258 -11.55 -24.48 -3.86
CA GLY A 258 -11.37 -23.06 -3.84
C GLY A 258 -10.02 -22.71 -4.49
N PHE A 259 -9.34 -21.68 -4.08
CA PHE A 259 -8.69 -20.72 -4.91
C PHE A 259 -7.33 -20.18 -4.20
N ASP A 260 -6.53 -20.90 -3.33
CA ASP A 260 -5.61 -20.36 -2.20
C ASP A 260 -4.21 -19.57 -2.20
N PHE A 261 -2.97 -20.13 -2.27
CA PHE A 261 -1.70 -19.34 -2.00
C PHE A 261 -0.32 -19.74 -2.56
N PHE A 262 0.69 -18.82 -2.56
CA PHE A 262 2.14 -19.14 -2.37
C PHE A 262 3.33 -18.27 -1.83
N VAL A 263 4.38 -18.00 -2.67
CA VAL A 263 5.81 -17.53 -2.45
C VAL A 263 7.03 -18.52 -2.69
N VAL A 264 7.59 -18.81 -3.91
CA VAL A 264 8.83 -19.69 -4.22
C VAL A 264 10.26 -19.20 -3.77
N SER A 265 11.23 -18.77 -4.65
CA SER A 265 12.56 -18.06 -4.42
C SER A 265 13.89 -18.49 -5.14
N TYR A 266 14.52 -17.66 -6.02
CA TYR A 266 15.96 -17.51 -6.43
C TYR A 266 16.83 -18.61 -7.14
N ASP A 267 17.03 -18.57 -8.48
CA ASP A 267 18.05 -19.25 -9.38
C ASP A 267 17.46 -19.35 -10.83
N ARG A 268 18.17 -19.54 -11.97
CA ARG A 268 17.48 -19.80 -13.27
C ARG A 268 18.11 -20.66 -14.42
N SER A 269 17.63 -21.92 -14.65
CA SER A 269 17.39 -22.61 -15.98
C SER A 269 16.44 -23.85 -15.93
N GLY A 270 15.28 -24.04 -16.60
CA GLY A 270 14.30 -23.21 -17.36
C GLY A 270 12.74 -23.45 -17.14
N ASN A 271 11.97 -22.72 -16.29
CA ASN A 271 10.48 -22.57 -16.24
C ASN A 271 9.57 -23.14 -15.08
N ARG A 272 9.89 -23.21 -13.76
CA ARG A 272 9.19 -23.74 -12.49
C ARG A 272 10.20 -24.33 -11.42
N GLN A 273 10.40 -23.92 -10.12
CA GLN A 273 11.55 -24.51 -9.30
C GLN A 273 11.72 -24.81 -7.72
N THR A 274 11.25 -24.19 -6.58
CA THR A 274 11.45 -24.75 -5.17
C THR A 274 10.34 -24.53 -4.06
N ASN A 275 10.38 -25.17 -2.86
CA ASN A 275 9.33 -26.07 -2.23
C ASN A 275 8.62 -25.71 -0.84
N LEU A 276 7.40 -26.26 -0.54
CA LEU A 276 6.66 -26.52 0.78
C LEU A 276 5.51 -25.57 1.33
N GLN A 277 4.75 -25.91 2.42
CA GLN A 277 3.22 -25.87 2.48
C GLN A 277 2.37 -25.35 3.72
N TRP A 278 1.06 -24.97 3.50
CA TRP A 278 -0.01 -24.40 4.41
C TRP A 278 -1.47 -24.31 3.74
N GLY A 279 -2.70 -24.51 4.34
CA GLY A 279 -4.08 -24.38 3.66
C GLY A 279 -5.43 -25.07 4.18
N THR A 280 -6.69 -24.51 4.01
CA THR A 280 -8.10 -25.16 4.06
C THR A 280 -9.27 -24.40 3.29
N PRO A 281 -10.47 -24.96 2.91
CA PRO A 281 -11.84 -24.35 2.69
C PRO A 281 -12.26 -23.04 1.93
N GLU A 282 -12.90 -22.01 2.50
CA GLU A 282 -13.63 -20.99 1.67
C GLU A 282 -12.66 -19.97 0.97
N ALA A 283 -13.09 -18.86 0.34
CA ALA A 283 -12.37 -17.79 -0.44
C ALA A 283 -10.95 -17.19 -0.02
N ASP A 284 -9.96 -18.00 0.41
CA ASP A 284 -8.45 -17.87 0.57
C ASP A 284 -7.55 -16.88 -0.32
N SER A 285 -7.43 -15.55 -0.09
CA SER A 285 -6.46 -14.58 -0.68
C SER A 285 -5.18 -14.17 0.10
N LEU A 286 -4.31 -13.34 -0.51
CA LEU A 286 -3.26 -12.48 0.05
C LEU A 286 -3.55 -10.89 0.00
N SER A 287 -2.90 -9.99 0.76
CA SER A 287 -3.01 -8.50 0.99
C SER A 287 -1.87 -7.72 1.83
N GLY A 288 -0.70 -8.18 2.32
CA GLY A 288 0.40 -7.32 2.85
C GLY A 288 1.74 -7.91 3.34
N VAL A 289 2.86 -7.30 2.95
CA VAL A 289 4.16 -7.95 2.68
C VAL A 289 5.42 -7.11 3.36
N ALA A 290 6.81 -7.15 3.49
CA ALA A 290 7.61 -6.33 4.59
C ALA A 290 9.20 -5.85 4.75
N VAL A 291 9.69 -4.85 5.58
CA VAL A 291 11.18 -4.46 5.83
C VAL A 291 11.87 -5.07 7.08
N GLY A 292 13.19 -5.31 7.22
CA GLY A 292 13.75 -5.86 8.50
C GLY A 292 15.13 -5.38 8.94
N THR A 293 15.91 -6.21 9.65
CA THR A 293 17.39 -6.23 9.42
C THR A 293 18.07 -7.59 9.37
N GLY A 294 17.60 -8.62 10.10
CA GLY A 294 18.39 -9.85 10.25
C GLY A 294 18.12 -10.86 9.14
N GLY A 295 16.85 -10.96 8.80
CA GLY A 295 16.27 -11.91 7.88
C GLY A 295 14.79 -11.55 7.71
N GLU A 296 13.88 -12.52 7.87
CA GLU A 296 12.41 -12.48 7.98
C GLU A 296 11.56 -11.92 6.78
N LEU A 297 10.53 -12.63 6.21
CA LEU A 297 9.63 -12.38 5.02
C LEU A 297 8.00 -12.49 5.23
N TYR A 298 7.28 -11.69 6.03
CA TYR A 298 5.90 -11.54 6.59
C TYR A 298 4.75 -11.33 5.60
N VAL A 299 3.58 -11.90 5.88
CA VAL A 299 2.56 -12.24 4.89
C VAL A 299 1.03 -11.94 5.21
N THR A 300 0.47 -10.71 5.50
CA THR A 300 -0.89 -10.29 6.12
C THR A 300 -2.20 -10.13 5.30
N GLY A 301 -3.45 -10.51 5.73
CA GLY A 301 -4.74 -9.92 5.23
C GLY A 301 -6.20 -10.37 4.84
N TRP A 302 -6.72 -11.59 4.71
CA TRP A 302 -8.19 -12.00 4.82
C TRP A 302 -8.16 -13.49 5.46
N THR A 303 -9.12 -14.32 5.98
CA THR A 303 -8.97 -15.80 6.33
C THR A 303 -10.18 -16.74 6.70
N GLU A 304 -11.38 -16.71 6.08
CA GLU A 304 -12.44 -17.78 6.31
C GLU A 304 -11.80 -19.15 6.31
N GLY A 305 -12.39 -20.20 6.86
CA GLY A 305 -11.51 -21.23 7.42
C GLY A 305 -10.93 -20.80 8.78
N THR A 306 -10.05 -21.64 9.30
CA THR A 306 -9.28 -21.47 10.54
C THR A 306 -8.18 -22.51 10.54
N LEU A 307 -6.98 -22.11 10.95
CA LEU A 307 -5.73 -22.65 10.41
C LEU A 307 -5.38 -24.07 10.79
N PRO A 308 -4.31 -24.31 11.55
CA PRO A 308 -4.36 -25.22 12.64
C PRO A 308 -3.94 -24.46 13.89
N GLU A 309 -4.07 -25.10 15.05
CA GLU A 309 -3.54 -24.56 16.31
C GLU A 309 -4.13 -23.15 16.67
N ALA A 310 -5.27 -22.84 16.03
CA ALA A 310 -6.07 -21.61 16.02
C ALA A 310 -7.56 -21.98 16.32
N VAL A 311 -8.46 -21.01 16.54
CA VAL A 311 -9.87 -21.23 16.97
C VAL A 311 -10.87 -20.20 16.42
N SER A 312 -11.84 -20.66 15.61
CA SER A 312 -13.01 -19.91 15.11
C SER A 312 -13.94 -19.33 16.22
N ALA A 313 -14.59 -18.18 16.00
CA ALA A 313 -15.46 -17.47 16.96
C ALA A 313 -16.79 -16.94 16.39
N GLY A 314 -16.82 -16.46 15.15
CA GLY A 314 -17.99 -16.17 14.32
C GLY A 314 -17.59 -15.18 13.23
N GLY A 315 -17.83 -15.49 11.94
CA GLY A 315 -17.32 -14.71 10.80
C GLY A 315 -16.07 -14.87 9.95
N ARG A 316 -15.81 -13.72 9.34
CA ARG A 316 -14.51 -13.13 9.13
C ARG A 316 -13.60 -13.23 10.47
N ASP A 317 -12.27 -12.90 10.55
CA ASP A 317 -11.21 -13.19 11.57
C ASP A 317 -9.64 -13.07 11.27
N GLY A 318 -8.98 -11.96 11.61
CA GLY A 318 -7.55 -11.59 11.42
C GLY A 318 -6.21 -12.15 11.97
N VAL A 319 -5.47 -13.07 11.33
CA VAL A 319 -4.09 -13.48 11.67
C VAL A 319 -3.06 -12.33 11.82
N LEU A 320 -2.01 -12.59 12.64
CA LEU A 320 -0.66 -12.36 12.11
C LEU A 320 0.44 -13.42 12.38
N ALA A 321 1.19 -13.88 11.34
CA ALA A 321 2.34 -14.82 11.39
C ALA A 321 3.84 -14.48 10.93
N ARG A 322 4.81 -15.44 10.67
CA ARG A 322 6.30 -15.29 10.26
C ARG A 322 7.20 -16.58 9.90
N ILE A 323 7.03 -17.37 8.81
CA ILE A 323 7.93 -18.46 8.24
C ILE A 323 9.31 -18.04 7.73
N ASP A 324 10.33 -18.88 7.69
CA ASP A 324 11.68 -18.84 7.03
C ASP A 324 11.68 -19.91 5.91
N LEU A 325 12.10 -19.90 4.60
CA LEU A 325 13.10 -19.16 3.75
C LEU A 325 14.45 -19.91 3.58
N THR A 326 15.56 -19.17 3.72
CA THR A 326 16.95 -19.66 3.69
C THR A 326 17.16 -20.77 4.73
N PRO A 327 17.52 -22.00 4.35
CA PRO A 327 18.06 -22.43 3.04
C PRO A 327 17.01 -23.01 2.07
N SER A 328 15.99 -23.62 2.64
CA SER A 328 14.61 -23.94 2.22
C SER A 328 13.85 -24.13 3.57
N PRO A 329 12.56 -24.52 3.71
CA PRO A 329 11.78 -23.46 5.18
C PRO A 329 11.99 -24.18 6.62
N SER A 330 11.26 -23.98 7.78
CA SER A 330 11.08 -24.99 8.95
C SER A 330 10.28 -24.69 10.33
N PHE A 331 8.94 -24.61 10.44
CA PHE A 331 7.99 -24.74 11.65
C PHE A 331 8.10 -23.84 12.95
N THR A 332 7.01 -23.21 13.50
CA THR A 332 7.05 -22.40 14.79
C THR A 332 5.80 -22.07 15.71
N TRP A 333 4.78 -21.24 15.37
CA TRP A 333 3.77 -20.66 16.33
C TRP A 333 2.40 -20.26 15.72
N GLU A 334 1.19 -20.60 16.26
CA GLU A 334 -0.19 -20.52 15.62
C GLU A 334 -1.40 -19.81 16.43
N HIS A 335 -2.12 -18.74 15.97
CA HIS A 335 -3.09 -17.82 16.74
C HIS A 335 -4.57 -17.74 16.28
N GLN A 336 -5.46 -17.17 17.14
CA GLN A 336 -6.81 -16.53 16.91
C GLN A 336 -7.19 -15.43 17.97
N ILE A 337 -7.93 -14.36 17.59
CA ILE A 337 -8.56 -13.23 18.37
C ILE A 337 -9.98 -13.17 17.80
N GLY A 338 -10.79 -14.15 18.11
CA GLY A 338 -12.16 -14.14 17.67
C GLY A 338 -13.08 -13.09 18.34
N SER A 339 -14.23 -12.83 17.71
CA SER A 339 -15.57 -12.68 18.31
C SER A 339 -16.59 -12.98 17.19
N ASP A 340 -17.67 -12.22 17.01
CA ASP A 340 -18.92 -12.58 16.35
C ASP A 340 -19.47 -11.60 15.27
N LEU A 341 -18.80 -10.51 14.83
CA LEU A 341 -19.42 -9.51 13.92
C LEU A 341 -18.78 -9.07 12.52
N SER A 342 -17.44 -8.85 12.27
CA SER A 342 -16.51 -8.82 11.06
C SER A 342 -15.06 -8.24 11.30
N ASP A 343 -13.96 -8.39 10.52
CA ASP A 343 -12.54 -8.03 10.94
C ASP A 343 -11.28 -7.71 10.04
N GLU A 344 -11.30 -6.80 9.07
CA GLU A 344 -10.18 -6.51 8.16
C GLU A 344 -8.94 -6.07 8.98
N TRP A 345 -7.71 -6.17 8.48
CA TRP A 345 -6.64 -5.28 8.93
C TRP A 345 -6.22 -4.56 7.66
N SER A 346 -5.03 -3.96 7.55
CA SER A 346 -4.39 -3.38 6.37
C SER A 346 -2.91 -3.21 6.61
N ASP A 347 -2.28 -2.03 6.61
CA ASP A 347 -0.84 -1.98 6.53
C ASP A 347 0.11 -2.05 7.77
N VAL A 348 1.03 -3.02 7.82
CA VAL A 348 2.19 -3.01 8.72
C VAL A 348 3.20 -1.98 8.26
N VAL A 349 3.90 -1.23 9.10
CA VAL A 349 5.34 -1.00 8.96
C VAL A 349 5.97 -0.56 10.28
N VAL A 350 7.28 -0.76 10.53
CA VAL A 350 7.94 -0.29 11.77
C VAL A 350 9.53 -0.27 11.75
N ARG A 351 10.38 0.40 12.61
CA ARG A 351 11.88 0.15 12.89
C ARG A 351 12.61 0.49 14.23
N GLY A 352 13.55 -0.38 14.70
CA GLY A 352 14.02 -0.51 16.14
C GLY A 352 13.73 -1.88 16.82
N THR A 353 12.83 -1.96 17.84
CA THR A 353 12.39 -3.18 18.61
C THR A 353 10.87 -3.38 18.84
N ASN A 354 9.99 -2.66 18.15
CA ASN A 354 8.52 -2.67 18.38
C ASN A 354 7.73 -2.74 17.07
N VAL A 355 6.42 -2.60 17.14
CA VAL A 355 5.50 -3.36 16.28
C VAL A 355 4.10 -2.69 16.26
N PHE A 356 3.30 -2.56 15.14
CA PHE A 356 2.16 -1.56 14.97
C PHE A 356 0.69 -1.69 14.21
N VAL A 357 -0.04 -2.79 13.85
CA VAL A 357 -1.42 -2.98 13.16
C VAL A 357 -2.68 -2.14 13.44
N THR A 358 -3.67 -1.87 12.53
CA THR A 358 -5.06 -1.21 12.54
C THR A 358 -6.22 -2.21 12.31
N GLY A 359 -7.26 -1.89 11.50
CA GLY A 359 -8.53 -2.54 11.18
C GLY A 359 -9.62 -1.61 10.67
N SER A 360 -10.86 -2.08 10.80
CA SER A 360 -12.19 -1.55 11.06
C SER A 360 -12.93 -1.97 12.36
N THR A 361 -14.20 -2.38 12.31
CA THR A 361 -14.99 -3.24 13.25
C THR A 361 -16.47 -2.83 13.34
N VAL A 362 -17.44 -3.43 14.06
CA VAL A 362 -18.82 -2.92 14.24
C VAL A 362 -19.09 -2.59 15.72
N GLY A 363 -18.03 -2.67 16.52
CA GLY A 363 -18.17 -3.52 17.67
C GLY A 363 -16.91 -3.79 18.48
N SER A 364 -17.18 -4.45 19.58
CA SER A 364 -16.41 -4.25 20.78
C SER A 364 -15.04 -4.91 20.83
N LEU A 365 -13.93 -4.14 20.78
CA LEU A 365 -12.57 -4.63 21.10
C LEU A 365 -11.72 -3.93 22.18
N ALA A 366 -11.85 -2.65 22.52
CA ALA A 366 -11.55 -2.03 23.81
C ALA A 366 -12.82 -1.46 24.46
N GLU A 367 -13.85 -1.16 23.70
CA GLU A 367 -15.01 -0.48 24.26
C GLU A 367 -16.30 -0.94 23.58
N PRO A 368 -17.44 -0.58 24.16
CA PRO A 368 -18.76 -0.75 23.58
C PRO A 368 -18.93 -0.18 22.16
N SER A 369 -19.92 -0.74 21.46
CA SER A 369 -20.40 -0.37 20.12
C SER A 369 -21.44 0.75 20.09
N ALA A 370 -21.62 1.42 18.95
CA ALA A 370 -22.63 2.46 18.69
C ALA A 370 -23.32 2.57 17.28
N GLY A 371 -23.05 1.73 16.25
CA GLY A 371 -23.91 1.57 15.03
C GLY A 371 -23.59 2.37 13.73
N GLY A 372 -22.67 1.93 12.85
CA GLY A 372 -21.85 2.83 12.01
C GLY A 372 -20.30 2.59 11.86
N TYR A 373 -19.26 3.38 12.26
CA TYR A 373 -17.80 3.08 12.05
C TYR A 373 -16.64 3.87 12.90
N ASP A 374 -15.76 3.33 13.82
CA ASP A 374 -14.67 3.94 14.74
C ASP A 374 -13.13 3.42 14.84
N ILE A 375 -12.00 3.99 15.40
CA ILE A 375 -10.51 3.58 15.22
C ILE A 375 -9.48 2.78 16.12
N ILE A 376 -9.34 1.43 16.08
CA ILE A 376 -8.59 0.65 17.09
C ILE A 376 -7.12 1.17 17.23
N ASN A 377 -6.36 0.99 18.34
CA ASN A 377 -5.00 1.55 18.54
C ASN A 377 -3.96 0.51 19.10
N ALA A 378 -2.60 0.59 19.25
CA ALA A 378 -1.81 -0.47 20.05
C ALA A 378 -0.27 -0.40 20.44
N ARG A 379 0.49 -1.54 20.44
CA ARG A 379 1.96 -1.89 20.33
C ARG A 379 2.20 -3.42 20.51
N TYR A 380 3.29 -4.02 20.00
CA TYR A 380 3.87 -5.40 20.20
C TYR A 380 5.08 -5.50 21.16
N SER A 381 5.94 -6.53 20.97
CA SER A 381 7.25 -6.71 21.62
C SER A 381 8.41 -7.11 20.68
N THR A 382 9.08 -8.26 20.84
CA THR A 382 10.30 -8.71 20.09
C THR A 382 10.49 -10.23 19.95
N THR A 383 9.68 -11.02 20.65
CA THR A 383 9.79 -12.48 20.86
C THR A 383 8.45 -13.14 21.12
N GLY A 384 7.34 -12.41 21.05
CA GLY A 384 5.97 -12.90 21.19
C GLY A 384 5.23 -12.61 22.47
N GLN A 385 4.98 -11.36 22.83
CA GLN A 385 4.60 -11.00 24.22
C GLN A 385 3.30 -10.18 24.34
N ARG A 386 2.68 -9.93 25.54
CA ARG A 386 1.47 -9.03 25.79
C ARG A 386 1.64 -7.74 26.68
N LYS A 387 0.63 -6.82 26.65
CA LYS A 387 0.22 -5.62 27.44
C LYS A 387 -1.34 -5.37 27.37
N TRP A 388 -1.85 -4.14 27.15
CA TRP A 388 -3.23 -3.57 27.40
C TRP A 388 -4.03 -3.14 26.13
N ILE A 389 -5.13 -2.33 26.17
CA ILE A 389 -5.96 -1.83 25.01
C ILE A 389 -6.82 -0.49 25.24
N ASP A 390 -7.32 0.35 24.27
CA ASP A 390 -8.12 1.70 24.35
C ASP A 390 -9.11 2.09 23.15
N GLN A 391 -10.45 2.02 23.17
CA GLN A 391 -11.39 2.11 21.99
C GLN A 391 -12.17 3.47 21.92
N VAL A 392 -12.45 4.20 20.81
CA VAL A 392 -12.42 5.70 20.75
C VAL A 392 -13.24 6.47 19.60
N GLY A 393 -14.38 6.04 19.01
CA GLY A 393 -15.14 6.83 18.01
C GLY A 393 -16.67 7.15 18.15
N SER A 394 -17.28 7.91 17.24
CA SER A 394 -18.41 8.87 17.31
C SER A 394 -19.69 8.48 16.52
N THR A 395 -20.18 9.24 15.50
CA THR A 395 -21.54 9.05 14.91
C THR A 395 -21.86 9.11 13.37
N GLN A 396 -20.90 9.06 12.41
CA GLN A 396 -21.16 8.78 10.96
C GLN A 396 -20.10 7.83 10.26
N PHE A 397 -19.92 7.81 8.93
CA PHE A 397 -19.05 6.84 8.19
C PHE A 397 -17.57 6.81 8.77
N ASP A 398 -16.57 5.96 8.42
CA ASP A 398 -15.44 5.66 9.39
C ASP A 398 -14.27 4.64 9.25
N ASP A 399 -13.61 4.27 8.12
CA ASP A 399 -12.35 3.43 8.14
C ASP A 399 -10.86 4.03 7.97
N SER A 400 -9.76 3.41 7.42
CA SER A 400 -8.36 3.48 7.98
C SER A 400 -7.02 3.50 7.21
N ASN A 401 -6.91 3.53 5.89
CA ASN A 401 -5.67 3.56 5.11
C ASN A 401 -4.46 2.85 5.73
N ALA A 402 -3.45 3.52 6.34
CA ALA A 402 -2.31 2.92 7.11
C ALA A 402 -1.12 3.73 7.75
N ILE A 403 -0.42 3.03 8.67
CA ILE A 403 0.77 3.33 9.49
C ILE A 403 1.86 4.25 8.97
N ALA A 404 2.76 4.67 9.90
CA ALA A 404 4.20 4.99 9.80
C ALA A 404 5.04 4.42 10.93
N VAL A 405 6.28 4.91 11.13
CA VAL A 405 7.12 4.76 12.32
C VAL A 405 8.44 5.66 12.25
N SER A 406 8.50 7.02 12.46
CA SER A 406 9.60 8.13 12.38
C SER A 406 11.05 7.91 12.98
N SER A 407 11.84 8.95 13.38
CA SER A 407 13.28 8.84 13.76
C SER A 407 13.79 9.00 15.21
N ARG A 408 13.10 9.68 16.13
CA ARG A 408 13.39 9.83 17.59
C ARG A 408 12.91 8.70 18.55
N GLY A 409 11.74 8.87 19.19
CA GLY A 409 10.93 7.81 19.79
C GLY A 409 9.61 7.71 19.04
N ASP A 410 8.87 8.84 19.12
CA ASP A 410 7.70 9.41 18.39
C ASP A 410 6.80 8.36 17.64
N LEU A 411 5.47 8.48 17.57
CA LEU A 411 4.36 7.64 17.05
C LEU A 411 3.57 8.64 16.16
N TYR A 412 2.97 8.31 15.03
CA TYR A 412 1.80 9.06 14.55
C TYR A 412 0.63 8.02 14.48
N LEU A 413 -0.51 8.22 13.80
CA LEU A 413 -1.67 7.29 13.69
C LEU A 413 -2.71 8.04 12.83
N ALA A 414 -3.17 7.67 11.60
CA ALA A 414 -4.10 8.33 10.59
C ALA A 414 -5.61 7.89 10.68
N ALA A 415 -6.57 8.25 9.79
CA ALA A 415 -8.01 7.83 9.81
C ALA A 415 -8.96 8.32 8.65
N GLN A 416 -9.77 7.53 7.91
CA GLN A 416 -11.17 7.84 7.44
C GLN A 416 -11.90 8.16 8.79
N THR A 417 -12.92 9.04 8.89
CA THR A 417 -13.36 9.85 10.09
C THR A 417 -14.78 10.42 10.18
N GLU A 418 -15.73 9.99 9.35
CA GLU A 418 -16.91 10.67 8.80
C GLU A 418 -18.00 11.21 9.74
N GLY A 419 -17.69 11.55 10.98
CA GLY A 419 -18.55 12.07 12.05
C GLY A 419 -17.72 12.79 13.14
N VAL A 420 -18.33 13.29 14.21
CA VAL A 420 -17.62 14.27 15.07
C VAL A 420 -16.63 13.67 16.06
N LEU A 421 -15.33 13.82 15.80
CA LEU A 421 -14.27 13.76 16.82
C LEU A 421 -13.45 15.04 16.97
N GLY A 422 -13.88 16.11 16.31
CA GLY A 422 -13.52 17.49 16.65
C GLY A 422 -14.28 18.61 15.91
N THR A 423 -15.14 18.30 14.92
CA THR A 423 -15.95 19.12 13.96
C THR A 423 -15.43 19.10 12.49
N ALA A 424 -16.13 19.71 11.52
CA ALA A 424 -16.16 19.46 10.04
C ALA A 424 -15.85 20.73 9.11
N THR A 425 -16.36 21.12 7.91
CA THR A 425 -16.32 22.56 7.32
C THR A 425 -17.58 23.25 6.66
N SER A 426 -17.95 23.09 5.36
CA SER A 426 -19.21 23.60 4.69
C SER A 426 -20.10 22.65 3.76
N GLY A 427 -20.82 21.65 4.31
CA GLY A 427 -21.56 20.44 3.82
C GLY A 427 -21.72 19.48 5.04
N ASN A 428 -21.56 18.17 5.03
CA ASN A 428 -21.52 17.39 6.30
C ASN A 428 -20.09 17.22 6.91
N ALA A 429 -19.19 16.73 6.06
CA ALA A 429 -17.75 16.38 6.08
C ALA A 429 -16.55 17.27 6.56
N ASP A 430 -15.30 16.78 6.49
CA ASP A 430 -13.95 17.43 6.47
C ASP A 430 -12.84 16.29 6.38
N ALA A 431 -11.62 16.33 6.96
CA ALA A 431 -10.28 15.76 6.62
C ALA A 431 -8.94 15.68 7.61
N VAL A 432 -8.82 15.03 8.80
CA VAL A 432 -7.81 15.26 9.95
C VAL A 432 -6.32 14.76 10.06
N VAL A 433 -5.68 14.84 11.29
CA VAL A 433 -4.29 14.47 11.78
C VAL A 433 -4.02 14.30 13.40
N LEU A 434 -4.66 13.49 14.33
CA LEU A 434 -4.60 13.24 15.87
C LEU A 434 -3.55 12.42 16.76
N LYS A 435 -3.11 12.90 17.97
CA LYS A 435 -1.77 12.62 18.67
C LYS A 435 -1.61 12.08 20.17
N TYR A 436 -1.23 10.80 20.45
CA TYR A 436 -0.96 10.02 21.73
C TYR A 436 0.48 9.41 21.86
N THR A 437 1.11 9.04 23.01
CA THR A 437 2.56 8.62 23.17
C THR A 437 2.89 7.06 23.10
N ALA A 438 4.08 6.51 23.50
CA ALA A 438 4.74 5.21 23.14
C ALA A 438 3.98 3.85 23.31
N SER A 439 2.67 3.96 23.58
CA SER A 439 2.10 3.85 24.95
C SER A 439 1.06 4.93 25.50
N ARG A 440 0.47 5.95 24.78
CA ARG A 440 -0.73 6.87 25.09
C ARG A 440 -0.76 8.46 25.35
N ASN A 441 0.23 9.33 25.71
CA ASN A 441 0.01 10.84 25.94
C ASN A 441 -0.05 11.83 24.71
N ALA A 442 -0.61 13.07 24.65
CA ALA A 442 -1.89 13.70 25.09
C ALA A 442 -1.95 15.27 24.90
N MET A 443 -2.90 15.92 24.17
CA MET A 443 -3.08 17.42 24.15
C MET A 443 -4.43 18.10 23.67
N TRP A 444 -5.01 17.88 22.46
CA TRP A 444 -5.81 18.89 21.64
C TRP A 444 -6.82 18.31 20.56
N VAL A 445 -7.38 19.12 19.64
CA VAL A 445 -7.90 18.76 18.27
C VAL A 445 -7.84 20.00 17.31
N SER A 446 -7.70 19.88 15.95
CA SER A 446 -7.55 21.08 15.03
C SER A 446 -7.41 20.90 13.45
N GLN A 447 -8.30 21.39 12.56
CA GLN A 447 -8.30 21.38 11.06
C GLN A 447 -8.77 22.61 10.18
N LEU A 448 -9.05 22.51 8.85
CA LEU A 448 -10.31 22.95 8.13
C LEU A 448 -10.27 22.77 6.58
N GLY A 449 -11.40 22.42 5.95
CA GLY A 449 -11.64 22.17 4.50
C GLY A 449 -12.79 22.95 3.82
N ASN A 450 -13.61 22.34 2.94
CA ASN A 450 -14.80 22.93 2.26
C ASN A 450 -15.76 21.87 1.61
N SER A 451 -16.49 22.12 0.52
CA SER A 451 -17.86 21.59 0.32
C SER A 451 -18.19 20.08 0.05
N GLY A 452 -17.26 19.11 0.06
CA GLY A 452 -17.39 17.73 -0.51
C GLY A 452 -16.10 16.89 -0.37
N ASN A 453 -15.89 15.87 -1.20
CA ASN A 453 -15.61 14.55 -0.64
C ASN A 453 -14.16 14.08 -0.63
N GLU A 454 -13.24 14.93 -0.20
CA GLU A 454 -11.83 14.61 -0.03
C GLU A 454 -11.61 13.19 0.66
N TYR A 455 -10.44 12.55 0.64
CA TYR A 455 -10.13 11.39 1.54
C TYR A 455 -8.59 11.39 1.88
N PHE A 456 -7.98 11.21 3.08
CA PHE A 456 -6.51 11.19 3.34
C PHE A 456 -5.88 9.77 3.63
N TYR A 457 -5.10 9.27 2.69
CA TYR A 457 -4.36 8.01 2.39
C TYR A 457 -3.34 7.23 3.32
N GLY A 458 -3.03 7.14 4.64
CA GLY A 458 -1.79 6.32 5.08
C GLY A 458 -0.55 6.94 5.76
N ILE A 459 0.75 6.63 5.30
CA ILE A 459 1.96 7.60 5.23
C ILE A 459 3.39 7.28 4.62
N ALA A 460 4.50 8.04 4.77
CA ALA A 460 5.89 7.46 4.64
C ALA A 460 6.95 7.85 5.69
N ALA A 461 8.19 8.21 5.33
CA ALA A 461 9.32 8.21 6.31
C ALA A 461 10.54 9.19 6.42
N ALA A 462 10.51 10.03 7.47
CA ALA A 462 11.61 10.85 8.02
C ALA A 462 12.73 10.37 8.95
N SER A 463 13.98 10.28 8.45
CA SER A 463 15.17 10.28 9.34
C SER A 463 15.32 11.51 10.25
N ASN A 464 14.63 12.63 10.02
CA ASN A 464 14.59 13.76 10.96
C ASN A 464 13.24 13.95 11.71
N GLY A 465 12.30 12.99 11.65
CA GLY A 465 11.08 12.98 12.46
C GLY A 465 9.99 13.99 12.08
N THR A 466 10.01 14.44 10.83
CA THR A 466 9.06 15.37 10.20
C THR A 466 8.03 14.47 9.40
N THR A 467 6.94 14.87 8.69
CA THR A 467 5.85 13.99 8.08
C THR A 467 5.70 14.03 6.49
N TRP A 468 4.79 13.35 5.70
CA TRP A 468 4.16 13.67 4.33
C TRP A 468 2.81 13.00 4.28
N SER A 469 1.69 13.76 4.19
CA SER A 469 0.27 13.45 4.42
C SER A 469 -0.52 13.49 3.11
N VAL A 470 -1.28 12.41 2.84
CA VAL A 470 -1.94 11.72 1.66
C VAL A 470 -3.42 11.96 1.55
N GLY A 471 -4.10 12.37 0.45
CA GLY A 471 -5.36 13.16 0.40
C GLY A 471 -6.01 13.22 -0.99
N ALA A 472 -7.30 12.90 -1.20
CA ALA A 472 -8.21 13.28 -2.30
C ALA A 472 -8.98 14.54 -1.94
N ILE A 473 -9.61 15.21 -2.93
CA ILE A 473 -10.18 16.58 -3.03
C ILE A 473 -11.10 16.80 -4.18
N GLY A 474 -12.16 17.59 -4.04
CA GLY A 474 -13.43 17.69 -4.77
C GLY A 474 -13.76 19.02 -5.48
N GLY A 475 -15.04 19.43 -5.52
CA GLY A 475 -15.59 20.73 -6.02
C GLY A 475 -14.82 22.08 -5.88
N PRO A 476 -15.36 23.23 -6.32
CA PRO A 476 -14.71 24.57 -6.40
C PRO A 476 -13.83 25.08 -5.21
N GLY A 477 -12.54 25.49 -5.37
CA GLY A 477 -11.85 26.30 -4.30
C GLY A 477 -10.45 27.01 -4.35
N TRP A 478 -9.32 26.53 -4.96
CA TRP A 478 -7.92 26.82 -4.49
C TRP A 478 -6.75 27.11 -5.53
N GLY A 479 -6.89 27.07 -6.87
CA GLY A 479 -5.92 27.60 -7.90
C GLY A 479 -4.97 26.66 -8.73
N GLY A 480 -5.30 26.28 -9.99
CA GLY A 480 -4.90 25.03 -10.69
C GLY A 480 -5.28 24.90 -12.20
N ALA A 481 -6.03 23.86 -12.58
CA ALA A 481 -6.55 23.47 -13.90
C ALA A 481 -7.59 22.32 -13.70
N ASP A 482 -8.80 22.69 -13.23
CA ASP A 482 -9.83 21.77 -12.71
C ASP A 482 -10.12 20.56 -13.61
N GLY A 483 -10.50 19.49 -12.94
CA GLY A 483 -11.04 18.26 -13.45
C GLY A 483 -12.55 18.18 -13.35
N ASP A 484 -13.02 16.95 -13.21
CA ASP A 484 -14.17 16.74 -12.34
C ASP A 484 -13.76 15.90 -11.14
N VAL A 485 -13.17 14.69 -11.20
CA VAL A 485 -12.30 14.21 -10.07
C VAL A 485 -10.93 15.05 -10.10
N ASP A 486 -10.01 15.35 -9.11
CA ASP A 486 -8.84 16.32 -9.24
C ASP A 486 -7.85 16.48 -8.02
N VAL A 487 -7.15 17.63 -7.74
CA VAL A 487 -5.74 17.62 -7.17
C VAL A 487 -5.17 18.68 -6.13
N LEU A 488 -4.71 18.25 -4.91
CA LEU A 488 -3.96 18.99 -3.83
C LEU A 488 -2.76 18.23 -3.11
N ALA A 489 -2.25 18.58 -1.88
CA ALA A 489 -1.28 17.81 -1.03
C ALA A 489 -1.09 18.30 0.45
N ALA A 490 -0.34 17.56 1.32
CA ALA A 490 -0.02 18.00 2.69
C ALA A 490 1.41 17.79 3.28
N LYS A 491 2.30 18.83 3.25
CA LYS A 491 3.37 19.31 4.27
C LYS A 491 2.63 19.62 5.61
N HIS A 492 3.23 20.20 6.64
CA HIS A 492 2.70 20.61 7.98
C HIS A 492 4.00 20.83 8.90
N ASP A 493 4.42 21.79 9.89
CA ASP A 493 5.38 21.93 11.19
C ASP A 493 5.29 21.14 12.63
N SER A 494 6.35 20.42 13.17
CA SER A 494 6.33 19.13 13.99
C SER A 494 5.70 19.07 15.41
N ALA A 495 5.01 20.14 15.79
CA ALA A 495 4.19 20.25 16.99
C ALA A 495 2.69 20.09 16.65
N GLY A 496 2.22 20.66 15.53
CA GLY A 496 0.84 20.56 15.04
C GLY A 496 0.17 21.91 14.68
N ASN A 497 0.45 22.56 13.53
CA ASN A 497 -0.14 23.90 13.21
C ASN A 497 -0.31 24.35 11.70
N ASP A 498 -1.53 24.34 11.06
CA ASP A 498 -2.13 25.31 10.03
C ASP A 498 -1.84 25.49 8.45
N PRO A 499 -2.13 24.64 7.39
CA PRO A 499 -1.32 23.98 6.25
C PRO A 499 -1.17 24.39 4.68
N LEU A 500 0.03 24.42 3.96
CA LEU A 500 0.40 24.96 2.54
C LEU A 500 0.18 24.16 1.23
N VAL A 501 0.05 24.80 0.06
CA VAL A 501 -0.27 24.08 -1.19
C VAL A 501 0.63 24.53 -2.42
N VAL A 502 0.81 23.84 -3.59
CA VAL A 502 1.68 24.27 -4.80
C VAL A 502 1.44 23.55 -6.19
N ARG A 503 1.48 24.24 -7.38
CA ARG A 503 1.00 23.87 -8.79
C ARG A 503 1.53 22.64 -9.62
N PHE A 504 0.68 21.85 -10.35
CA PHE A 504 0.94 21.03 -11.61
C PHE A 504 -0.28 20.37 -12.31
N GLY A 505 -0.27 20.33 -13.67
CA GLY A 505 -1.52 20.22 -14.42
C GLY A 505 -1.66 19.78 -15.88
N THR A 506 -2.89 19.34 -16.16
CA THR A 506 -3.63 18.88 -17.36
C THR A 506 -5.15 19.27 -17.07
N THR A 507 -6.23 18.84 -17.75
CA THR A 507 -7.67 19.11 -17.43
C THR A 507 -8.71 17.93 -17.57
N GLU A 508 -8.69 16.85 -16.77
CA GLU A 508 -9.63 15.68 -16.62
C GLU A 508 -8.87 14.66 -15.79
N SER A 509 -9.41 13.49 -15.59
CA SER A 509 -8.76 12.33 -15.06
C SER A 509 -7.22 12.16 -15.10
N ASP A 510 -6.71 11.72 -13.94
CA ASP A 510 -5.36 11.34 -13.50
C ASP A 510 -5.64 10.66 -12.10
N TYR A 511 -5.12 9.49 -11.65
CA TYR A 511 -5.44 8.79 -10.37
C TYR A 511 -4.19 8.19 -9.67
N ALA A 512 -3.61 8.90 -8.73
CA ALA A 512 -2.32 8.54 -8.16
C ALA A 512 -2.23 7.37 -7.22
N ASN A 513 -1.20 6.54 -7.39
CA ASN A 513 -1.07 5.26 -6.68
C ASN A 513 0.07 5.31 -5.61
N GLY A 514 0.29 4.41 -4.62
CA GLY A 514 0.90 4.67 -3.26
C GLY A 514 2.37 5.08 -2.83
N ALA A 515 3.03 4.59 -1.74
CA ALA A 515 4.05 5.32 -0.94
C ALA A 515 5.45 4.83 -0.39
N ALA A 516 6.31 5.70 0.25
CA ALA A 516 7.65 5.44 0.92
C ALA A 516 8.70 6.60 1.22
N ALA A 517 9.99 6.43 1.69
CA ALA A 517 10.98 7.57 1.87
C ALA A 517 12.55 7.59 1.94
N GLY A 518 13.15 8.72 1.48
CA GLY A 518 14.61 9.03 1.36
C GLY A 518 15.10 10.50 1.59
N PRO A 519 16.44 10.78 1.71
CA PRO A 519 17.12 12.07 1.96
C PRO A 519 16.52 13.41 1.51
N ALA A 520 16.82 14.41 2.36
CA ALA A 520 16.91 15.85 2.12
C ALA A 520 15.63 16.65 1.86
N GLY A 521 14.51 16.05 1.45
CA GLY A 521 13.42 16.84 0.84
C GLY A 521 12.48 15.98 0.01
N SER A 522 11.83 16.60 -1.00
CA SER A 522 10.59 16.16 -1.71
C SER A 522 10.19 14.72 -1.62
N VAL A 523 8.92 14.55 -1.38
CA VAL A 523 8.08 13.41 -1.65
C VAL A 523 8.46 12.85 -3.02
N VAL A 524 8.25 11.57 -3.26
CA VAL A 524 7.71 11.09 -4.51
C VAL A 524 6.26 11.41 -4.34
N ILE A 525 5.53 11.89 -5.31
CA ILE A 525 4.10 11.62 -5.26
C ILE A 525 3.78 10.83 -6.49
N VAL A 526 2.70 10.06 -6.49
CA VAL A 526 2.26 9.26 -7.60
C VAL A 526 1.02 9.93 -8.33
N GLY A 527 0.32 9.37 -9.33
CA GLY A 527 -0.71 9.99 -10.28
C GLY A 527 -0.93 9.17 -11.55
N SER A 528 -2.13 8.64 -11.94
CA SER A 528 -2.46 8.17 -13.34
C SER A 528 -2.57 9.33 -14.30
N THR A 529 -2.96 9.13 -15.58
CA THR A 529 -3.12 10.25 -16.51
C THR A 529 -4.12 10.15 -17.64
N GLN A 530 -4.81 11.27 -17.90
CA GLN A 530 -5.37 11.65 -19.19
C GLN A 530 -5.06 13.05 -19.75
N GLY A 531 -5.44 13.27 -21.02
CA GLY A 531 -4.94 14.33 -21.89
C GLY A 531 -4.49 13.95 -23.31
N ASP A 532 -3.39 14.61 -23.73
CA ASP A 532 -2.68 14.60 -25.01
C ASP A 532 -1.09 14.58 -24.84
N LEU A 533 -0.36 15.45 -24.05
CA LEU A 533 1.07 15.46 -23.49
C LEU A 533 1.74 16.82 -23.00
N ALA A 534 1.96 17.03 -21.67
CA ALA A 534 2.41 18.29 -21.04
C ALA A 534 3.89 18.37 -20.57
N GLU A 535 4.14 18.93 -19.38
CA GLU A 535 5.27 19.85 -19.30
C GLU A 535 6.65 19.17 -19.37
N THR A 536 7.42 19.62 -20.39
CA THR A 536 8.88 19.68 -20.57
C THR A 536 9.62 18.48 -21.19
N ASN A 537 8.92 17.47 -21.71
CA ASN A 537 9.38 16.29 -22.51
C ASN A 537 9.05 14.89 -21.96
N GLY A 538 7.78 14.55 -22.14
CA GLY A 538 7.41 13.19 -22.42
C GLY A 538 7.99 12.72 -23.74
N GLY A 539 7.75 11.46 -24.05
CA GLY A 539 7.41 11.08 -25.41
C GLY A 539 5.91 10.90 -25.51
N SER A 540 5.46 9.77 -26.08
CA SER A 540 4.08 9.58 -26.49
C SER A 540 3.48 8.31 -25.89
N SER A 541 2.29 8.46 -25.32
CA SER A 541 1.23 7.46 -25.36
C SER A 541 1.14 6.79 -26.74
N LEU A 542 0.71 5.54 -26.76
CA LEU A 542 -0.13 5.02 -27.85
C LEU A 542 -1.29 4.19 -27.27
N GLY A 543 -1.47 4.26 -25.95
CA GLY A 543 -2.45 3.53 -25.14
C GLY A 543 -3.86 4.05 -25.25
N ASP A 544 -4.79 3.47 -24.48
CA ASP A 544 -5.98 4.20 -24.03
C ASP A 544 -5.59 5.41 -23.18
N THR A 545 -4.69 5.20 -22.19
CA THR A 545 -4.59 6.07 -21.01
C THR A 545 -3.18 6.53 -20.56
N ASP A 546 -2.56 6.04 -19.47
CA ASP A 546 -1.13 6.02 -19.14
C ASP A 546 -0.51 6.86 -17.95
N GLY A 547 0.79 7.24 -17.98
CA GLY A 547 1.28 8.60 -17.64
C GLY A 547 2.73 9.00 -17.22
N PHE A 548 2.92 10.28 -16.79
CA PHE A 548 4.20 11.04 -16.57
C PHE A 548 5.24 10.56 -15.50
N VAL A 549 6.03 11.42 -14.82
CA VAL A 549 6.50 11.38 -13.39
C VAL A 549 7.35 12.62 -13.05
N THR A 550 7.42 13.08 -11.78
CA THR A 550 7.69 14.51 -11.44
C THR A 550 8.95 14.96 -10.66
N MET A 551 9.75 14.15 -9.97
CA MET A 551 10.98 14.55 -9.23
C MET A 551 11.13 15.99 -8.64
N LEU A 552 10.31 16.49 -7.70
CA LEU A 552 10.58 17.85 -7.15
C LEU A 552 11.66 17.93 -6.05
N ASP A 553 12.01 19.14 -5.60
CA ASP A 553 12.83 19.47 -4.42
C ASP A 553 12.05 19.52 -3.06
N SER A 554 12.74 19.51 -1.91
CA SER A 554 12.29 19.85 -0.54
C SER A 554 11.32 21.05 -0.39
N SER A 555 11.28 21.94 -1.38
CA SER A 555 10.35 23.05 -1.52
C SER A 555 9.12 22.74 -2.38
N GLY A 556 9.23 21.78 -3.31
CA GLY A 556 8.24 21.40 -4.31
C GLY A 556 8.41 22.03 -5.71
N ALA A 557 9.60 22.02 -6.37
CA ALA A 557 9.87 22.46 -7.79
C ALA A 557 10.87 21.58 -8.66
N VAL A 558 11.09 21.78 -10.01
CA VAL A 558 10.97 20.81 -11.19
C VAL A 558 12.05 20.80 -12.41
N VAL A 559 12.41 19.72 -13.22
CA VAL A 559 13.28 19.68 -14.52
C VAL A 559 13.58 18.48 -15.60
N TRP A 560 13.53 17.10 -15.57
CA TRP A 560 13.95 16.13 -16.72
C TRP A 560 13.31 14.67 -17.06
N THR A 561 12.98 14.12 -18.30
CA THR A 561 12.61 12.67 -18.79
C THR A 561 12.37 12.11 -20.29
N ARG A 562 11.17 11.56 -20.76
CA ARG A 562 10.66 10.99 -22.12
C ARG A 562 10.17 9.50 -22.49
N GLN A 563 8.93 9.03 -22.16
CA GLN A 563 8.09 7.79 -22.48
C GLN A 563 8.52 6.30 -22.61
N ILE A 564 7.72 5.41 -21.95
CA ILE A 564 7.44 3.97 -22.20
C ILE A 564 5.99 3.69 -21.84
N GLY A 565 5.22 2.86 -22.57
CA GLY A 565 4.73 3.10 -23.96
C GLY A 565 4.23 1.89 -24.78
N SER A 566 2.91 1.74 -25.06
CA SER A 566 2.31 0.77 -26.06
C SER A 566 0.78 0.90 -26.43
N ILE A 567 -0.19 -0.05 -26.28
CA ILE A 567 -1.62 0.05 -26.78
C ILE A 567 -2.82 -0.73 -26.03
N TYR A 568 -3.20 -0.52 -24.73
CA TYR A 568 -4.43 -0.90 -23.89
C TYR A 568 -4.17 -0.53 -22.38
N SER A 569 -5.21 -0.12 -21.67
CA SER A 569 -5.64 -0.29 -20.28
C SER A 569 -4.85 -0.43 -18.98
N ASP A 570 -3.55 -0.24 -18.87
CA ASP A 570 -2.81 -0.27 -17.60
C ASP A 570 -3.12 0.53 -16.29
N SER A 571 -2.12 0.75 -15.45
CA SER A 571 -2.00 1.70 -14.33
C SER A 571 -0.56 1.61 -13.82
N LEU A 572 0.02 2.61 -13.16
CA LEU A 572 1.13 2.33 -12.25
C LEU A 572 0.62 2.51 -10.81
N ASN A 573 1.46 2.76 -9.81
CA ASN A 573 1.22 2.27 -8.46
C ASN A 573 1.81 3.05 -7.16
N ALA A 574 2.15 2.42 -5.99
CA ALA A 574 2.83 2.71 -4.61
C ALA A 574 4.31 2.37 -4.03
N VAL A 575 5.00 3.26 -3.29
CA VAL A 575 6.48 3.46 -3.38
C VAL A 575 7.57 2.72 -2.44
N ALA A 576 8.94 2.97 -2.39
CA ALA A 576 9.98 2.35 -1.44
C ALA A 576 11.53 2.54 -1.51
N VAL A 577 12.28 2.59 -0.37
CA VAL A 577 13.55 3.37 -0.31
C VAL A 577 14.84 2.79 0.32
N SER A 578 16.01 3.41 0.06
CA SER A 578 17.22 3.37 0.90
C SER A 578 18.06 4.66 0.77
N SER A 579 19.40 4.65 0.77
CA SER A 579 20.17 5.79 1.36
C SER A 579 20.62 6.96 0.48
N ARG A 580 20.93 6.77 -0.81
CA ARG A 580 21.71 7.71 -1.66
C ARG A 580 20.87 8.29 -2.84
N GLY A 581 19.59 7.88 -2.94
CA GLY A 581 18.54 8.26 -3.90
C GLY A 581 18.35 7.39 -5.14
N ASP A 582 18.27 6.07 -5.02
CA ASP A 582 17.47 5.32 -6.00
C ASP A 582 16.01 5.66 -5.87
N ILE A 583 15.36 5.24 -6.94
CA ILE A 583 13.96 5.07 -7.12
C ILE A 583 13.74 3.53 -7.24
N TYR A 584 12.53 3.01 -7.19
CA TYR A 584 12.14 1.61 -7.35
C TYR A 584 10.78 1.46 -8.08
N VAL A 585 10.43 2.39 -8.99
CA VAL A 585 9.06 2.61 -9.45
C VAL A 585 8.45 1.50 -10.30
N THR A 586 7.22 1.10 -9.98
CA THR A 586 6.43 -0.03 -10.45
C THR A 586 5.01 0.19 -10.98
N GLY A 587 4.56 -0.72 -11.83
CA GLY A 587 3.66 -0.44 -12.92
C GLY A 587 2.90 -1.57 -13.56
N THR A 588 1.59 -1.56 -13.79
CA THR A 588 0.93 -2.34 -14.87
C THR A 588 1.41 -1.86 -16.25
N VAL A 589 1.29 -2.80 -17.17
CA VAL A 589 1.11 -2.92 -18.62
C VAL A 589 0.32 -4.20 -18.66
N GLY A 590 -0.86 -4.11 -19.18
CA GLY A 590 -1.03 -3.69 -20.53
C GLY A 590 -0.12 -4.55 -21.39
N GLY A 591 0.50 -3.95 -22.38
CA GLY A 591 1.04 -4.71 -23.48
C GLY A 591 2.35 -4.26 -24.00
N ALA A 592 2.32 -3.89 -25.27
CA ALA A 592 3.39 -4.13 -26.19
C ALA A 592 4.56 -3.15 -26.05
N VAL A 593 5.04 -2.94 -24.81
CA VAL A 593 6.10 -2.00 -24.45
C VAL A 593 7.38 -2.34 -25.16
N GLU A 594 7.60 -1.75 -26.32
CA GLU A 594 8.85 -1.80 -27.06
C GLU A 594 9.46 -3.21 -27.33
N GLY A 595 8.65 -4.26 -27.56
CA GLY A 595 8.85 -5.21 -28.69
C GLY A 595 9.21 -6.70 -28.43
N LEU A 596 8.22 -7.61 -28.61
CA LEU A 596 8.21 -9.09 -28.68
C LEU A 596 6.73 -9.53 -28.90
N ALA A 597 6.13 -10.38 -28.03
CA ALA A 597 4.69 -10.69 -27.82
C ALA A 597 4.55 -11.57 -26.53
N TRP A 598 3.34 -11.75 -25.98
CA TRP A 598 2.99 -12.66 -24.86
C TRP A 598 2.10 -13.85 -25.28
N SER A 599 0.94 -14.20 -24.65
CA SER A 599 -0.15 -15.00 -25.34
C SER A 599 -1.67 -14.88 -24.94
N GLY A 600 -2.19 -14.15 -23.92
CA GLY A 600 -3.67 -14.10 -23.64
C GLY A 600 -4.31 -12.83 -23.01
N ASP A 601 -4.07 -12.52 -21.72
CA ASP A 601 -4.40 -11.27 -20.96
C ASP A 601 -3.19 -10.44 -20.33
N SER A 602 -2.69 -10.43 -19.06
CA SER A 602 -1.74 -9.38 -18.46
C SER A 602 -0.17 -9.34 -18.66
N ASP A 603 0.72 -8.84 -17.69
CA ASP A 603 1.90 -9.53 -16.97
C ASP A 603 3.38 -8.93 -16.66
N VAL A 604 4.34 -9.68 -16.00
CA VAL A 604 5.65 -9.40 -15.21
C VAL A 604 6.72 -8.57 -15.99
N ILE A 605 7.55 -7.60 -15.48
CA ILE A 605 8.50 -6.79 -16.35
C ILE A 605 10.08 -6.59 -16.00
N VAL A 606 10.65 -6.84 -14.77
CA VAL A 606 12.02 -6.71 -14.06
C VAL A 606 13.01 -5.50 -14.19
N ALA A 607 13.29 -4.62 -13.17
CA ALA A 607 14.09 -3.34 -13.31
C ALA A 607 15.57 -3.12 -12.90
N LYS A 608 16.09 -1.87 -13.16
CA LYS A 608 16.86 -1.01 -12.24
C LYS A 608 17.55 0.30 -12.79
N TYR A 609 16.97 1.51 -12.65
CA TYR A 609 17.48 2.95 -12.71
C TYR A 609 19.00 3.35 -12.42
N ASN A 610 19.38 4.66 -12.44
CA ASN A 610 20.56 5.27 -11.75
C ASN A 610 20.53 6.82 -11.62
N ARG A 611 21.25 7.39 -10.63
CA ARG A 611 20.89 8.57 -9.78
C ARG A 611 20.57 9.92 -10.44
N TYR A 612 20.73 10.02 -11.76
CA TYR A 612 20.09 11.01 -12.65
C TYR A 612 19.86 10.54 -14.13
N GLY A 613 20.39 9.37 -14.59
CA GLY A 613 19.89 8.69 -15.82
C GLY A 613 20.81 7.88 -16.78
N THR A 614 20.25 6.81 -17.38
CA THR A 614 20.82 5.99 -18.50
C THR A 614 19.85 5.10 -19.32
N ARG A 615 18.82 4.43 -18.75
CA ARG A 615 18.28 3.07 -19.13
C ARG A 615 19.24 1.88 -18.73
N LYS A 616 18.76 0.64 -18.35
CA LYS A 616 19.56 -0.39 -17.58
C LYS A 616 19.39 -1.96 -17.79
N TRP A 617 19.13 -2.58 -18.97
CA TRP A 617 18.98 -4.09 -19.25
C TRP A 617 17.62 -4.74 -18.80
N ILE A 618 17.29 -6.09 -18.84
CA ILE A 618 15.93 -6.76 -18.57
C ILE A 618 15.71 -8.31 -18.96
N ARG A 619 14.62 -9.07 -18.56
CA ARG A 619 14.11 -10.44 -19.08
C ARG A 619 12.67 -10.96 -18.63
N GLN A 620 11.71 -11.25 -19.56
CA GLN A 620 10.34 -11.94 -19.49
C GLN A 620 10.30 -13.44 -19.04
N ALA A 621 9.18 -14.00 -18.49
CA ALA A 621 9.18 -15.27 -17.69
C ALA A 621 7.87 -16.13 -17.54
N GLY A 622 6.76 -15.77 -18.20
CA GLY A 622 5.34 -16.20 -18.12
C GLY A 622 4.80 -17.62 -17.91
N THR A 623 3.47 -17.75 -17.77
CA THR A 623 2.67 -18.97 -18.07
C THR A 623 1.12 -18.75 -18.16
N ALA A 624 0.33 -19.84 -18.20
CA ALA A 624 -0.88 -20.07 -19.01
C ALA A 624 -2.24 -19.34 -18.71
N GLU A 625 -2.32 -18.34 -17.83
CA GLU A 625 -3.50 -17.47 -17.52
C GLU A 625 -3.23 -16.57 -16.30
N ALA A 626 -3.97 -15.48 -16.17
CA ALA A 626 -4.36 -14.66 -15.01
C ALA A 626 -3.52 -14.58 -13.72
N ASP A 627 -3.30 -13.36 -13.20
CA ASP A 627 -2.56 -12.77 -12.08
C ASP A 627 -2.51 -11.14 -11.95
N TYR A 628 -1.82 -10.48 -10.98
CA TYR A 628 -1.52 -8.98 -10.93
C TYR A 628 -0.22 -8.67 -10.03
N ALA A 629 0.50 -7.50 -9.96
CA ALA A 629 1.64 -7.24 -8.96
C ALA A 629 2.17 -5.80 -8.72
N ASN A 630 2.82 -5.40 -7.61
CA ASN A 630 2.80 -3.96 -7.21
C ASN A 630 3.79 -3.38 -6.02
N GLY A 631 5.01 -2.75 -6.09
CA GLY A 631 5.72 -1.88 -5.05
C GLY A 631 7.30 -1.75 -5.12
N ILE A 632 8.19 -1.85 -4.05
CA ILE A 632 9.71 -2.20 -4.05
C ILE A 632 10.88 -1.29 -3.40
N GLY A 633 11.79 -1.74 -2.47
CA GLY A 633 12.88 -0.94 -1.76
C GLY A 633 14.44 -1.20 -1.67
N VAL A 634 15.09 -2.37 -1.98
CA VAL A 634 16.54 -2.88 -2.15
C VAL A 634 16.96 -4.30 -1.64
N ALA A 635 16.81 -4.68 -0.35
CA ALA A 635 17.25 -5.68 0.71
C ALA A 635 18.55 -5.68 1.65
N ARG A 636 19.73 -6.26 1.37
CA ARG A 636 21.09 -6.31 1.98
C ARG A 636 22.29 -6.01 1.01
N ASN A 637 22.18 -6.25 -0.31
CA ASN A 637 23.25 -6.41 -1.33
C ASN A 637 22.93 -5.96 -2.81
N GLY A 638 22.19 -4.85 -3.04
CA GLY A 638 21.89 -4.21 -4.35
C GLY A 638 20.89 -4.84 -5.37
N SER A 639 21.10 -6.09 -5.80
CA SER A 639 20.35 -6.80 -6.86
C SER A 639 18.91 -7.30 -6.56
N VAL A 640 18.12 -6.61 -5.72
CA VAL A 640 16.63 -6.66 -5.65
C VAL A 640 15.92 -7.61 -4.63
N TYR A 641 14.75 -8.27 -4.89
CA TYR A 641 13.63 -8.58 -3.91
C TYR A 641 12.26 -8.07 -4.50
N VAL A 642 11.07 -8.75 -4.48
CA VAL A 642 9.85 -8.43 -5.33
C VAL A 642 8.48 -8.94 -4.76
N ALA A 643 7.36 -8.70 -5.48
CA ALA A 643 6.15 -9.54 -5.53
C ALA A 643 5.46 -9.74 -6.93
N GLY A 644 4.16 -10.08 -6.97
CA GLY A 644 3.29 -10.46 -8.10
C GLY A 644 2.63 -11.86 -8.17
N GLY A 645 1.36 -11.89 -8.62
CA GLY A 645 0.30 -12.92 -8.87
C GLY A 645 0.61 -14.40 -8.89
N THR A 646 -0.11 -15.21 -9.63
CA THR A 646 0.17 -16.10 -10.79
C THR A 646 -1.24 -16.55 -11.26
N GLU A 647 -1.53 -17.55 -12.10
CA GLU A 647 -2.78 -18.33 -11.87
C GLU A 647 -2.58 -19.60 -11.01
N GLY A 648 -1.50 -20.35 -11.10
CA GLY A 648 -0.55 -20.25 -12.18
C GLY A 648 0.08 -21.58 -12.39
N SER A 649 1.33 -21.65 -12.83
CA SER A 649 2.02 -22.94 -12.91
C SER A 649 3.46 -23.06 -12.43
N PHE A 650 3.70 -23.23 -11.11
CA PHE A 650 4.98 -23.06 -10.35
C PHE A 650 5.11 -24.04 -9.18
N SER A 651 4.03 -24.76 -8.83
CA SER A 651 3.85 -25.79 -7.80
C SER A 651 3.57 -27.22 -8.32
N SER A 652 4.00 -28.39 -7.78
CA SER A 652 4.20 -29.70 -8.52
C SER A 652 3.05 -30.60 -8.37
N THR A 653 1.97 -29.90 -8.40
CA THR A 653 0.85 -30.19 -7.58
C THR A 653 -0.06 -29.10 -8.09
N PRO A 654 -1.00 -29.51 -8.95
CA PRO A 654 -2.03 -28.60 -9.36
C PRO A 654 -2.69 -28.07 -8.11
N ALA A 655 -3.18 -26.86 -8.23
CA ALA A 655 -3.86 -26.22 -7.15
C ALA A 655 -5.14 -25.62 -7.73
N THR A 656 -6.19 -25.85 -7.00
CA THR A 656 -7.27 -26.70 -7.56
C THR A 656 -8.61 -25.97 -7.56
N GLY A 657 -8.56 -24.73 -7.99
CA GLY A 657 -9.66 -23.80 -8.21
C GLY A 657 -9.10 -22.38 -8.09
N THR A 658 -9.93 -21.36 -8.01
CA THR A 658 -9.67 -20.12 -8.72
C THR A 658 -9.21 -18.85 -7.93
N ARG A 659 -7.94 -18.67 -7.38
CA ARG A 659 -7.22 -17.36 -6.98
C ARG A 659 -5.82 -17.37 -6.09
N LEU A 660 -4.80 -18.28 -6.17
CA LEU A 660 -3.70 -18.73 -5.23
C LEU A 660 -2.13 -18.30 -5.23
N PRO A 661 -1.66 -17.14 -4.72
CA PRO A 661 -0.36 -16.32 -4.88
C PRO A 661 1.24 -16.57 -4.96
N MET A 662 2.06 -16.18 -5.98
CA MET A 662 3.50 -16.61 -6.31
C MET A 662 4.82 -15.83 -6.03
N LEU A 663 5.96 -16.48 -5.60
CA LEU A 663 7.36 -16.03 -5.99
C LEU A 663 8.02 -16.74 -7.20
N LEU A 664 8.79 -16.01 -8.03
CA LEU A 664 9.39 -16.54 -9.27
C LEU A 664 10.71 -17.28 -8.97
N ARG A 665 11.24 -17.97 -9.98
CA ARG A 665 12.53 -18.72 -10.10
C ARG A 665 13.52 -18.12 -11.14
N TYR A 666 14.18 -16.94 -10.99
CA TYR A 666 14.59 -16.17 -12.20
C TYR A 666 15.86 -15.22 -12.27
N ASP A 667 17.12 -15.62 -12.01
CA ASP A 667 18.27 -15.06 -12.81
C ASP A 667 19.43 -16.05 -13.12
N SER A 668 20.15 -15.86 -14.25
CA SER A 668 20.62 -16.86 -15.29
C SER A 668 19.72 -16.93 -16.56
N ASN A 669 19.17 -18.08 -17.07
CA ASN A 669 17.99 -18.20 -18.00
C ASN A 669 17.26 -19.59 -17.98
N GLY A 670 15.95 -19.78 -17.66
CA GLY A 670 15.36 -19.76 -16.27
C GLY A 670 14.00 -20.36 -15.94
N ASN A 671 13.70 -20.99 -14.77
CA ASN A 671 14.34 -22.12 -14.03
C ASN A 671 13.53 -23.44 -13.89
N ARG A 672 14.00 -24.67 -14.16
CA ARG A 672 13.21 -25.94 -14.02
C ARG A 672 13.96 -27.02 -13.25
N LYS A 673 13.42 -27.40 -12.07
CA LYS A 673 13.85 -28.59 -11.28
C LYS A 673 12.70 -29.15 -10.42
N TRP A 674 12.11 -28.31 -9.56
CA TRP A 674 10.95 -28.59 -8.68
C TRP A 674 9.99 -27.39 -8.77
N GLY A 675 9.54 -26.77 -7.66
CA GLY A 675 8.72 -25.54 -7.58
C GLY A 675 8.03 -25.43 -6.22
N ARG A 676 7.09 -24.49 -6.05
CA ARG A 676 5.99 -24.50 -5.06
C ARG A 676 4.88 -23.53 -5.40
N GLN A 677 3.73 -23.78 -4.79
CA GLN A 677 2.78 -22.86 -4.23
C GLN A 677 2.83 -23.10 -2.71
N TYR A 678 2.23 -22.33 -1.80
CA TYR A 678 2.21 -22.68 -0.37
C TYR A 678 0.91 -23.39 -0.01
N SER A 679 -0.12 -23.18 -0.82
CA SER A 679 -1.32 -23.99 -1.10
C SER A 679 -1.49 -25.30 -0.31
N ALA A 680 -2.59 -25.39 0.45
CA ALA A 680 -3.09 -26.64 1.08
C ALA A 680 -4.61 -26.65 1.33
N GLY A 681 -5.34 -25.69 0.76
CA GLY A 681 -6.66 -25.24 1.16
C GLY A 681 -7.60 -25.00 0.03
N SER A 682 -8.68 -24.27 0.26
CA SER A 682 -9.64 -24.04 -0.80
C SER A 682 -9.55 -22.55 -1.20
N GLY A 683 -10.51 -21.62 -1.04
CA GLY A 683 -10.76 -20.36 -1.81
C GLY A 683 -9.67 -19.25 -2.03
N ALA A 684 -9.93 -17.96 -2.36
CA ALA A 684 -9.37 -17.00 -3.35
C ALA A 684 -8.59 -15.65 -3.05
N GLY A 685 -7.30 -15.42 -3.45
CA GLY A 685 -6.76 -14.11 -4.05
C GLY A 685 -5.49 -13.24 -3.62
N ASP A 686 -5.61 -11.89 -3.68
CA ASP A 686 -4.80 -10.60 -3.80
C ASP A 686 -3.62 -9.94 -2.96
N PHE A 687 -2.38 -10.47 -2.77
CA PHE A 687 -1.27 -9.76 -1.99
C PHE A 687 -1.18 -8.20 -2.07
N SER A 688 -1.05 -7.38 -0.98
CA SER A 688 -1.46 -5.92 -0.92
C SER A 688 -0.66 -4.82 -0.10
N SER A 689 0.62 -5.00 0.31
CA SER A 689 1.69 -3.95 0.65
C SER A 689 3.08 -4.54 0.80
N ILE A 690 4.25 -3.89 0.90
CA ILE A 690 5.47 -4.67 1.29
C ILE A 690 6.68 -3.98 1.90
N ALA A 691 7.76 -4.74 2.17
CA ALA A 691 9.15 -4.55 1.74
C ALA A 691 10.04 -5.85 1.67
N VAL A 692 11.38 -5.74 1.61
CA VAL A 692 12.35 -6.83 1.93
C VAL A 692 13.36 -6.28 2.95
N THR A 693 14.31 -7.06 3.46
CA THR A 693 15.15 -6.70 4.63
C THR A 693 16.64 -6.56 4.36
N PRO A 694 17.37 -5.80 5.22
CA PRO A 694 18.81 -5.92 5.41
C PRO A 694 19.35 -7.32 5.64
N GLY A 695 18.54 -8.37 5.86
CA GLY A 695 18.90 -9.77 5.75
C GLY A 695 18.77 -10.34 4.33
N GLY A 696 17.69 -10.01 3.64
CA GLY A 696 17.34 -10.53 2.31
C GLY A 696 15.89 -10.98 2.17
N ASP A 697 15.03 -10.72 3.15
CA ASP A 697 13.86 -11.58 3.29
C ASP A 697 12.57 -10.79 2.93
N VAL A 698 11.91 -11.27 1.85
CA VAL A 698 11.04 -10.54 0.88
C VAL A 698 9.55 -10.44 1.24
N TYR A 699 9.30 -9.92 2.43
CA TYR A 699 8.16 -10.36 3.23
C TYR A 699 6.81 -10.31 2.45
N ALA A 700 5.97 -11.37 2.37
CA ALA A 700 5.00 -11.69 1.28
C ALA A 700 3.53 -12.17 1.64
N GLY A 701 2.40 -11.38 1.82
CA GLY A 701 1.01 -11.68 2.44
C GLY A 701 -0.47 -11.32 2.09
N GLY A 702 -1.62 -11.84 2.72
CA GLY A 702 -3.14 -11.50 2.94
C GLY A 702 -4.60 -12.11 2.64
N THR A 703 -5.56 -11.65 1.76
CA THR A 703 -7.08 -11.77 1.74
C THR A 703 -7.72 -13.15 1.97
N THR A 704 -7.32 -14.03 2.85
CA THR A 704 -8.07 -15.28 3.03
C THR A 704 -9.65 -15.32 3.21
N SER A 705 -10.29 -16.29 2.60
CA SER A 705 -11.53 -16.93 2.99
C SER A 705 -11.29 -18.48 3.22
N GLY A 706 -10.05 -18.97 3.21
CA GLY A 706 -9.58 -20.29 3.68
C GLY A 706 -8.42 -20.25 4.74
N SER A 707 -7.58 -21.29 4.81
CA SER A 707 -6.60 -21.36 5.92
C SER A 707 -5.12 -21.32 5.57
N VAL A 708 -4.50 -20.15 5.65
CA VAL A 708 -3.09 -19.81 6.01
C VAL A 708 -2.15 -20.88 6.62
N GLN A 709 -2.65 -21.93 7.27
CA GLN A 709 -1.97 -23.23 7.45
C GLN A 709 -3.02 -24.33 7.69
N ALA A 710 -2.68 -25.61 7.52
CA ALA A 710 -3.70 -26.65 7.34
C ALA A 710 -4.26 -27.32 8.62
N GLY A 711 -5.55 -27.14 8.94
CA GLY A 711 -6.24 -27.94 9.98
C GLY A 711 -7.43 -27.42 10.84
N VAL A 712 -8.37 -26.58 10.37
CA VAL A 712 -9.83 -26.63 10.70
C VAL A 712 -10.72 -25.80 9.72
N ALA A 713 -11.46 -24.75 10.14
CA ALA A 713 -12.60 -24.21 9.38
C ALA A 713 -13.18 -22.85 9.87
N ASN A 714 -13.96 -22.20 9.00
CA ASN A 714 -14.42 -20.82 9.06
C ASN A 714 -15.14 -20.39 10.34
N GLN A 715 -15.20 -19.08 10.55
CA GLN A 715 -16.20 -18.47 11.38
C GLN A 715 -17.47 -17.98 10.62
N GLY A 716 -17.43 -17.46 9.37
CA GLY A 716 -18.51 -16.86 8.56
C GLY A 716 -18.28 -16.33 7.10
N ILE A 717 -17.46 -15.28 6.76
CA ILE A 717 -17.51 -14.66 5.38
C ILE A 717 -16.28 -13.93 4.64
N ARG A 718 -15.00 -13.84 5.14
CA ARG A 718 -13.65 -13.49 4.51
C ARG A 718 -12.60 -12.90 5.48
N ASP A 719 -12.13 -13.65 6.49
CA ASP A 719 -11.39 -13.30 7.75
C ASP A 719 -10.06 -12.42 7.67
N LEU A 720 -8.90 -12.45 8.42
CA LEU A 720 -7.56 -11.81 8.05
C LEU A 720 -6.21 -12.61 8.18
N PHE A 721 -5.08 -12.35 7.46
CA PHE A 721 -3.93 -13.34 7.35
C PHE A 721 -2.43 -12.93 7.26
N VAL A 722 -1.54 -12.93 8.29
CA VAL A 722 -0.04 -13.05 8.12
C VAL A 722 0.58 -14.48 8.09
N VAL A 723 1.62 -14.75 7.30
CA VAL A 723 2.80 -15.65 7.58
C VAL A 723 4.22 -15.00 7.55
N ARG A 724 5.37 -15.67 7.36
CA ARG A 724 6.72 -15.13 6.86
C ARG A 724 7.13 -16.03 5.70
N VAL A 725 8.29 -15.82 5.10
CA VAL A 725 9.30 -16.77 4.56
C VAL A 725 10.78 -16.20 4.93
N ASP A 726 11.96 -16.62 4.44
CA ASP A 726 13.33 -15.97 4.60
C ASP A 726 14.10 -15.59 3.29
N ARG A 727 15.12 -16.27 2.71
CA ARG A 727 15.73 -15.91 1.37
C ARG A 727 15.72 -16.96 0.23
N ASN A 728 15.42 -18.25 0.50
CA ASN A 728 15.37 -19.36 -0.49
C ASN A 728 14.17 -20.41 -0.57
N GLY A 729 13.49 -20.88 0.51
CA GLY A 729 12.34 -21.86 0.60
C GLY A 729 11.33 -21.93 1.85
N ASN A 730 11.47 -22.70 3.03
CA ASN A 730 10.38 -25.07 4.32
C ASN A 730 9.17 -25.20 5.46
N MET A 731 7.89 -24.71 5.36
CA MET A 731 6.92 -24.35 6.50
C MET A 731 7.46 -23.37 7.62
N ARG A 732 6.70 -22.45 8.28
CA ARG A 732 6.91 -22.07 9.73
C ARG A 732 5.72 -21.53 10.54
N TRP A 733 5.35 -20.24 10.45
CA TRP A 733 4.19 -19.73 11.21
C TRP A 733 3.14 -18.97 10.43
N ALA A 734 1.89 -19.27 10.86
CA ALA A 734 0.53 -19.01 10.37
C ALA A 734 -0.52 -18.91 11.51
N ARG A 735 -1.26 -17.80 11.72
CA ARG A 735 -1.90 -17.48 13.03
C ARG A 735 -3.16 -16.55 13.10
N GLN A 736 -4.37 -16.96 12.70
CA GLN A 736 -5.73 -16.28 12.65
C GLN A 736 -6.04 -15.21 13.72
N TYR A 737 -7.05 -14.27 13.61
CA TYR A 737 -7.60 -13.34 14.68
C TYR A 737 -8.69 -12.16 14.41
N GLY A 738 -10.05 -12.34 14.39
CA GLY A 738 -11.21 -11.37 14.25
C GLY A 738 -12.67 -12.00 14.14
N THR A 739 -13.68 -11.51 13.38
CA THR A 739 -15.15 -11.78 13.61
C THR A 739 -16.17 -11.70 12.38
N ALA A 740 -17.55 -11.70 12.43
CA ALA A 740 -18.61 -11.88 11.35
C ALA A 740 -18.51 -11.52 9.82
N GLY A 741 -18.90 -10.32 9.34
CA GLY A 741 -19.38 -9.90 7.99
C GLY A 741 -18.42 -9.35 6.89
N SER A 742 -17.66 -8.25 7.08
CA SER A 742 -16.47 -7.75 6.32
C SER A 742 -15.08 -7.70 7.07
N ASP A 743 -14.12 -8.59 6.72
CA ASP A 743 -12.65 -8.59 6.86
C ASP A 743 -11.96 -8.49 5.46
N ARG A 744 -10.80 -7.82 5.40
CA ARG A 744 -9.90 -7.35 4.30
C ARG A 744 -8.46 -7.04 4.79
N VAL A 745 -7.58 -6.55 3.88
CA VAL A 745 -6.33 -5.82 4.15
C VAL A 745 -5.85 -5.01 2.96
N TYR A 746 -5.06 -4.02 3.36
CA TYR A 746 -4.20 -3.15 2.58
C TYR A 746 -2.74 -2.96 3.14
N GLY A 747 -2.10 -3.94 3.83
CA GLY A 747 -0.61 -4.08 3.81
C GLY A 747 0.48 -4.58 4.87
N VAL A 748 1.83 -4.57 4.63
CA VAL A 748 2.96 -4.71 5.58
C VAL A 748 4.38 -3.97 5.32
N ALA A 749 5.28 -3.73 6.35
CA ALA A 749 6.79 -3.60 6.42
C ALA A 749 7.52 -3.55 7.86
N VAL A 750 8.85 -3.46 8.09
CA VAL A 750 9.39 -3.80 9.47
C VAL A 750 10.75 -3.28 9.99
N ARG A 751 10.87 -3.53 11.30
CA ARG A 751 11.78 -3.12 12.35
C ARG A 751 12.98 -4.07 12.49
N PRO A 752 14.23 -3.73 12.07
CA PRO A 752 15.49 -4.25 12.56
C PRO A 752 15.54 -5.56 13.34
N ASN A 753 15.31 -5.59 14.66
CA ASN A 753 15.43 -6.86 15.38
C ASN A 753 14.22 -7.82 15.17
N GLY A 754 13.37 -7.54 14.18
CA GLY A 754 12.39 -8.40 13.49
C GLY A 754 11.02 -8.31 14.13
N THR A 755 10.12 -7.51 13.59
CA THR A 755 8.94 -7.00 14.31
C THR A 755 8.03 -6.17 13.37
N VAL A 756 6.77 -6.57 13.16
CA VAL A 756 5.61 -6.14 12.29
C VAL A 756 4.65 -4.98 12.75
N THR A 757 3.48 -4.76 12.11
CA THR A 757 2.35 -3.80 12.30
C THR A 757 1.01 -4.45 11.73
N VAL A 758 0.18 -3.91 10.76
CA VAL A 758 -1.01 -4.34 9.88
C VAL A 758 -2.28 -3.40 9.98
N VAL A 759 -2.52 -2.24 9.33
CA VAL A 759 -3.70 -1.28 9.42
C VAL A 759 -5.18 -1.79 9.30
N GLY A 760 -6.26 -1.19 8.75
CA GLY A 760 -7.50 -1.89 8.31
C GLY A 760 -8.40 -1.41 7.20
N THR A 761 -9.53 -2.07 6.88
CA THR A 761 -10.93 -2.08 7.40
C THR A 761 -11.30 -3.22 8.44
N THR A 762 -12.57 -3.57 8.83
CA THR A 762 -13.27 -4.64 9.66
C THR A 762 -14.76 -4.20 9.84
N GLU A 763 -15.67 -5.05 10.32
CA GLU A 763 -17.12 -4.82 10.59
C GLU A 763 -17.59 -5.66 11.85
N GLY A 764 -16.82 -5.81 12.96
CA GLY A 764 -17.04 -6.71 14.11
C GLY A 764 -16.77 -6.40 15.59
N ALA A 765 -16.46 -7.39 16.45
CA ALA A 765 -16.48 -7.20 17.92
C ALA A 765 -15.36 -7.85 18.78
N LEU A 766 -14.14 -7.77 18.28
CA LEU A 766 -12.88 -8.42 18.71
C LEU A 766 -12.44 -8.56 20.24
N GLY A 767 -13.07 -7.96 21.29
CA GLY A 767 -12.92 -8.08 22.82
C GLY A 767 -12.15 -7.05 23.81
N THR A 768 -12.83 -6.35 24.79
CA THR A 768 -12.74 -4.88 25.30
C THR A 768 -12.19 -4.28 26.69
N SER A 769 -11.30 -3.21 26.76
CA SER A 769 -11.24 -2.00 27.75
C SER A 769 -10.44 -0.66 27.36
N GLU A 770 -10.85 0.63 27.67
CA GLU A 770 -10.29 2.09 27.73
C GLU A 770 -10.60 3.40 26.75
N THR A 771 -11.71 4.24 26.73
CA THR A 771 -12.13 5.38 25.72
C THR A 771 -11.37 6.76 25.38
N PHE A 772 -11.74 7.59 24.33
CA PHE A 772 -11.35 9.05 24.09
C PHE A 772 -12.32 9.96 23.22
N LEU A 773 -12.05 11.29 23.14
CA LEU A 773 -12.74 12.46 22.48
C LEU A 773 -14.27 12.60 22.51
N GLY A 774 -14.98 11.71 23.21
CA GLY A 774 -16.43 11.86 23.49
C GLY A 774 -17.32 10.99 22.62
N ALA A 775 -16.75 10.47 21.55
CA ALA A 775 -16.95 9.15 21.01
C ALA A 775 -17.46 8.05 21.99
N ASN A 776 -18.31 7.14 21.48
CA ASN A 776 -18.48 5.72 21.86
C ASN A 776 -17.88 4.67 20.85
N PRO A 777 -16.53 4.61 20.75
CA PRO A 777 -15.69 3.48 20.41
C PRO A 777 -15.91 2.37 19.39
N ALA A 778 -17.06 1.75 19.24
CA ALA A 778 -17.24 0.78 18.16
C ALA A 778 -18.51 1.13 17.43
N ALA A 779 -18.57 2.40 17.08
CA ALA A 779 -19.76 3.04 16.61
C ALA A 779 -20.19 2.57 15.21
N GLY A 780 -19.67 1.42 14.79
CA GLY A 780 -19.83 0.36 13.80
C GLY A 780 -21.16 -0.40 13.52
N ASP A 781 -21.64 -0.89 12.33
CA ASP A 781 -21.23 -0.99 10.89
C ASP A 781 -19.70 -1.01 10.61
N ASP A 782 -19.09 -0.89 9.42
CA ASP A 782 -17.65 -1.23 9.18
C ASP A 782 -16.46 -0.34 9.77
N ASP A 783 -16.39 0.07 11.08
CA ASP A 783 -15.37 0.82 11.95
C ASP A 783 -13.94 1.33 11.50
N ILE A 784 -12.86 1.26 12.34
CA ILE A 784 -11.34 1.27 12.26
C ILE A 784 -10.76 0.24 13.40
N VAL A 785 -9.74 -0.67 13.23
CA VAL A 785 -9.05 -1.64 14.23
C VAL A 785 -7.62 -1.10 14.61
N LEU A 786 -6.76 -1.77 15.43
CA LEU A 786 -5.29 -1.68 15.68
C LEU A 786 -4.93 -2.60 16.83
N MET A 787 -3.92 -3.40 16.57
CA MET A 787 -3.19 -4.38 17.35
C MET A 787 -1.76 -4.24 16.85
N ARG A 788 -0.66 -4.88 17.22
CA ARG A 788 0.64 -4.27 16.80
C ARG A 788 1.84 -5.24 16.86
N PHE A 789 2.29 -6.09 15.89
CA PHE A 789 2.84 -7.48 16.15
C PHE A 789 4.19 -7.96 16.86
N ASP A 790 4.98 -8.97 16.38
CA ASP A 790 6.13 -9.60 17.13
C ASP A 790 7.18 -10.48 16.33
N ARG A 791 8.12 -11.20 17.01
CA ARG A 791 9.11 -12.17 16.39
C ARG A 791 9.11 -13.67 16.79
N ASN A 792 8.72 -14.10 18.00
CA ASN A 792 8.56 -15.55 18.34
C ASN A 792 7.24 -16.03 18.99
N GLY A 793 6.28 -15.18 19.37
CA GLY A 793 4.88 -15.62 19.43
C GLY A 793 3.73 -15.30 20.37
N ARG A 794 3.31 -14.04 20.56
CA ARG A 794 1.93 -13.63 20.96
C ARG A 794 1.62 -12.13 20.82
N ARG A 795 0.32 -11.84 21.01
CA ARG A 795 -0.31 -10.51 21.08
C ARG A 795 0.27 -9.62 22.16
N THR A 796 0.61 -8.31 21.95
CA THR A 796 0.70 -7.23 23.00
C THR A 796 -0.40 -6.21 23.15
N VAL A 797 -1.01 -5.64 22.13
CA VAL A 797 -1.99 -4.56 22.38
C VAL A 797 -3.02 -4.54 21.27
N LEU A 798 -4.06 -3.76 21.54
CA LEU A 798 -5.37 -3.60 20.91
C LEU A 798 -5.87 -2.09 21.31
N ARG A 799 -6.72 -1.19 20.69
CA ARG A 799 -7.18 0.28 20.99
C ARG A 799 -8.52 0.98 20.25
N GLN A 800 -8.81 2.23 19.58
CA GLN A 800 -10.21 2.87 19.05
C GLN A 800 -10.71 4.24 18.32
N TRP A 801 -9.99 5.25 17.85
CA TRP A 801 -10.33 6.66 17.51
C TRP A 801 -11.41 7.24 16.48
N GLY A 802 -12.68 6.78 16.21
CA GLY A 802 -13.50 7.14 14.95
C GLY A 802 -15.02 7.59 14.95
N THR A 803 -16.01 7.13 14.12
CA THR A 803 -17.51 7.49 14.05
C THR A 803 -18.72 6.42 13.82
N SER A 804 -19.98 6.76 13.41
CA SER A 804 -21.25 5.92 13.21
C SER A 804 -22.17 5.95 11.87
N GLU A 805 -21.73 5.57 10.64
CA GLU A 805 -22.51 5.32 9.39
C GLU A 805 -21.80 4.32 8.39
N PHE A 806 -21.16 4.70 7.26
CA PHE A 806 -20.58 3.81 6.19
C PHE A 806 -19.01 4.01 5.87
N ASP A 807 -18.45 3.64 4.70
CA ASP A 807 -17.06 3.75 4.10
C ASP A 807 -15.83 2.78 4.35
N GLU A 808 -14.55 3.22 4.56
CA GLU A 808 -13.34 2.52 3.99
C GLU A 808 -11.87 2.88 4.46
N ALA A 809 -10.86 2.09 4.06
CA ALA A 809 -9.41 2.34 4.10
C ALA A 809 -8.74 1.77 2.87
N THR A 810 -7.46 2.13 2.63
CA THR A 810 -6.57 1.42 1.72
C THR A 810 -4.97 1.44 1.83
N ALA A 811 -4.07 2.14 2.62
CA ALA A 811 -2.52 1.95 2.67
C ALA A 811 -1.50 2.87 3.52
N VAL A 812 -0.10 2.80 3.56
CA VAL A 812 0.94 3.09 4.71
C VAL A 812 2.31 3.83 4.50
N ALA A 813 3.29 3.88 5.48
CA ALA A 813 4.78 4.29 5.59
C ALA A 813 5.82 3.48 6.43
N VAL A 814 7.19 3.79 6.47
CA VAL A 814 8.12 3.82 7.72
C VAL A 814 9.65 4.20 7.84
N VAL A 815 10.22 4.45 9.04
CA VAL A 815 11.30 5.46 9.26
C VAL A 815 12.53 5.17 10.24
N PRO A 816 13.16 6.04 11.11
CA PRO A 816 14.17 5.63 12.19
C PRO A 816 14.15 5.33 13.78
N ASN A 817 13.36 5.31 14.91
CA ASN A 817 12.05 5.47 15.67
C ASN A 817 10.86 4.46 15.88
N GLY A 818 9.64 4.80 15.45
CA GLY A 818 8.34 4.44 16.06
C GLY A 818 7.09 5.21 15.57
N THR A 819 7.21 6.30 14.81
CA THR A 819 6.14 7.27 14.38
C THR A 819 5.03 6.81 13.41
N VAL A 820 4.05 5.96 13.85
CA VAL A 820 2.79 5.40 13.20
C VAL A 820 1.90 6.36 12.37
N TYR A 821 0.79 5.92 11.74
CA TYR A 821 -0.27 6.61 10.97
C TYR A 821 -1.42 5.56 10.65
N VAL A 822 -2.39 5.71 9.70
CA VAL A 822 -3.74 5.08 9.39
C VAL A 822 -4.37 5.91 8.17
N GLY A 823 -5.66 6.25 7.92
CA GLY A 823 -6.14 7.31 6.95
C GLY A 823 -7.50 7.08 6.24
N GLY A 824 -8.13 8.05 5.54
CA GLY A 824 -9.35 7.86 4.70
C GLY A 824 -10.30 9.07 4.48
N SER A 825 -11.60 8.95 4.16
CA SER A 825 -12.61 10.05 4.13
C SER A 825 -13.39 10.37 5.40
N THR A 826 -13.99 11.56 5.52
CA THR A 826 -14.88 12.00 6.58
C THR A 826 -16.01 12.93 6.16
N ALA A 827 -17.17 12.42 5.69
CA ALA A 827 -18.57 12.94 5.67
C ALA A 827 -19.07 13.55 7.00
N GLY A 828 -18.17 13.66 7.98
CA GLY A 828 -18.27 14.43 9.19
C GLY A 828 -16.87 14.93 9.58
N ALA A 829 -16.35 14.54 10.73
CA ALA A 829 -15.88 15.59 11.61
C ALA A 829 -14.78 15.28 12.67
N LEU A 830 -13.67 14.57 12.42
CA LEU A 830 -12.60 14.43 13.45
C LEU A 830 -11.75 15.74 13.77
N GLY A 831 -12.24 16.99 13.63
CA GLY A 831 -11.43 18.16 14.12
C GLY A 831 -11.84 19.69 14.18
N GLU A 832 -12.61 20.39 13.31
CA GLU A 832 -12.94 21.89 13.22
C GLU A 832 -13.95 22.32 12.07
N LEU A 833 -15.32 22.48 12.31
CA LEU A 833 -16.50 23.05 11.49
C LEU A 833 -17.73 22.16 10.95
N ASN A 834 -18.27 22.18 9.68
CA ASN A 834 -19.35 21.26 9.06
C ASN A 834 -19.38 21.02 7.45
N ALA A 835 -18.79 20.02 6.67
CA ALA A 835 -18.28 20.05 5.19
C ALA A 835 -18.76 19.35 3.83
N GLY A 836 -19.06 18.07 3.62
CA GLY A 836 -19.25 17.36 2.30
C GLY A 836 -20.10 16.05 2.28
N ASP A 837 -19.97 15.15 1.25
CA ASP A 837 -20.67 13.82 1.09
C ASP A 837 -19.77 12.57 1.44
N MET A 838 -18.44 12.76 1.48
CA MET A 838 -17.27 12.07 2.17
C MET A 838 -16.24 13.21 2.51
N ASP A 839 -14.92 13.12 2.91
CA ASP A 839 -13.84 14.23 3.01
C ASP A 839 -12.36 13.90 3.66
N ALA A 840 -11.16 14.48 3.39
CA ALA A 840 -9.78 13.85 3.57
C ALA A 840 -9.02 13.68 4.90
N VAL A 841 -9.11 12.57 5.62
CA VAL A 841 -8.74 12.41 7.04
C VAL A 841 -7.56 11.45 7.43
N THR A 842 -6.70 11.86 8.38
CA THR A 842 -5.36 11.25 8.60
C THR A 842 -4.61 11.58 9.92
N ILE A 843 -5.19 11.53 11.13
CA ILE A 843 -4.53 11.27 12.46
C ILE A 843 -3.00 11.71 12.89
N ARG A 844 -2.42 11.50 14.09
CA ARG A 844 -1.00 11.77 14.56
C ARG A 844 -0.54 10.91 15.80
N PHE A 845 0.49 11.20 16.67
CA PHE A 845 0.92 10.53 17.96
C PHE A 845 2.40 10.96 18.46
N PRO A 846 3.00 10.53 19.64
CA PRO A 846 4.43 10.05 19.91
C PRO A 846 4.77 8.53 20.38
N ALA A 847 6.00 7.96 20.29
CA ALA A 847 6.67 6.60 20.34
C ALA A 847 6.31 5.15 19.77
#